data_AF-A0A9P9A1I5-F1
#
_entry.id   AF-A0A9P9A1I5-F1
#
_cell.length_a   1.000
_cell.length_b   1.000
_cell.length_c   1.000
_cell.angle_alpha   90.00
_cell.angle_beta   90.00
_cell.angle_gamma   90.00
#
_symmetry.space_group_name_H-M   'P 1'
#
loop_
_entity.id
_entity.type
_entity.pdbx_description
1 polymer ?
#
loop_
_entity_poly.entity_id
_entity_poly.type
_entity_poly.pdbx_seq_one_letter_code
_entity_poly.pdbx_strand_id
1 'polypeptide(L)'
;MSPEEAVAGANATIFGPYVYVFDPSMPAAAIQDKAISIFQRMESNEFSAEGYALLFKPGIYSVLFDVGFYTHVAGLGLNPDDVLIDGGANVPAYWMPNRNATCNFWRSFENLAINASGATNRTTTIAVSQAAPLRRLHIKSPNGLWLFQVDPATGAGGYASGGYMADSVVDGQVLPGSQQQWLSRNSKWGSWANGVWNMVFLGSINAPSQANFPTEPYTTIESTPIIREKPYLYSTGDGKYAVFVPALQKATQGPSWTGGATPGKSMSIDDFCIVQPPTANASSINSELRSGKHVLFTPGVYMLDEAIEVTNSDTIILGLGLPSLIPTRGNAAIRVADVDGVTIAGLIIDAGTINSATLLEVGYTGQAPSVRHNSNPTFLYDLTVRTAGRQAGRNDVGIIINSHDTVCDQIWLWRADHGPGAGWETNPSKNGIIVNGDDVTIYGLFNEHHKEYQTLWNGNNGRVYFYQSEIPYDPPNQESWRSVGGTRNGYASYKVADHVTSHEAWGLGVYSYFRDAPVKLENAIEVPSTDGVKLHHLTTIWLNGVAGSEITHIVNGTGGRVYANNPPEAMRQVAKEFPGQNPGTPDPRPPPPPPPVPRSSKRGLCWPVDNKDSVTSFTRPGTKVSWLYNWSPDPQPNTTSGMLEFVPMQWNHVNIDELGGKLQSSGARTLLGFNEPELGDQSNMSVELAAREWVRCIEPLRKAGVRAGSPGISSAPHGVGWLRDFLAAIRAGGSDVDFYCLHWYGEALGGFYDHIWSAYHQLGPDRPVWITEFACTNWSRDAPLPREHVEEFARESARYLDTLEWVERYAWFGPMRDTGTVGRWAAMLDAEGNVTPLGRAYRDD
;
A
#
# COMPACT_ATOMS: atom_id res chain seq x y z
N MET A 1 48.23 -18.22 -14.80
CA MET A 1 46.91 -18.77 -14.43
C MET A 1 45.89 -17.86 -15.07
N SER A 2 45.03 -18.37 -15.95
CA SER A 2 43.93 -17.58 -16.49
C SER A 2 42.97 -17.18 -15.35
N PRO A 3 42.19 -16.10 -15.48
CA PRO A 3 41.16 -15.76 -14.50
C PRO A 3 40.20 -16.93 -14.20
N GLU A 4 39.89 -17.76 -15.20
CA GLU A 4 39.07 -18.96 -15.00
C GLU A 4 39.75 -20.05 -14.16
N GLU A 5 41.05 -20.27 -14.34
CA GLU A 5 41.82 -21.22 -13.53
C GLU A 5 41.91 -20.79 -12.05
N ALA A 6 41.85 -19.48 -11.78
CA ALA A 6 42.01 -18.91 -10.43
C ALA A 6 40.77 -19.09 -9.53
N VAL A 7 39.60 -19.38 -10.10
CA VAL A 7 38.36 -19.70 -9.37
C VAL A 7 37.83 -21.10 -9.69
N ALA A 8 38.57 -21.93 -10.42
CA ALA A 8 38.16 -23.28 -10.81
C ALA A 8 37.84 -24.19 -9.60
N GLY A 9 38.43 -23.93 -8.43
CA GLY A 9 38.12 -24.64 -7.19
C GLY A 9 36.85 -24.16 -6.49
N ALA A 10 36.31 -22.99 -6.85
CA ALA A 10 35.18 -22.37 -6.14
C ALA A 10 33.89 -23.20 -6.25
N ASN A 11 33.70 -23.94 -7.34
CA ASN A 11 32.55 -24.84 -7.53
C ASN A 11 32.88 -26.34 -7.37
N ALA A 12 34.07 -26.66 -6.86
CA ALA A 12 34.48 -28.00 -6.50
C ALA A 12 34.19 -28.28 -5.01
N THR A 13 32.97 -27.95 -4.56
CA THR A 13 32.52 -28.13 -3.16
C THR A 13 31.46 -29.22 -3.06
N ILE A 14 31.09 -29.58 -1.83
CA ILE A 14 30.01 -30.53 -1.54
C ILE A 14 28.65 -30.10 -2.10
N PHE A 15 28.49 -28.82 -2.45
CA PHE A 15 27.25 -28.25 -2.97
C PHE A 15 27.12 -28.35 -4.50
N GLY A 16 28.08 -28.99 -5.17
CA GLY A 16 28.01 -29.28 -6.60
C GLY A 16 28.39 -28.09 -7.50
N PRO A 17 28.31 -28.29 -8.83
CA PRO A 17 29.00 -27.45 -9.81
C PRO A 17 28.37 -26.07 -10.05
N TYR A 18 27.13 -25.86 -9.59
CA TYR A 18 26.39 -24.61 -9.74
C TYR A 18 26.46 -23.71 -8.49
N VAL A 19 27.21 -24.12 -7.48
CA VAL A 19 27.46 -23.35 -6.26
C VAL A 19 28.92 -22.92 -6.25
N TYR A 20 29.15 -21.62 -6.37
CA TYR A 20 30.48 -21.03 -6.32
C TYR A 20 30.73 -20.48 -4.92
N VAL A 21 31.66 -21.09 -4.18
CA VAL A 21 32.12 -20.62 -2.88
C VAL A 21 33.43 -19.86 -3.05
N PHE A 22 33.35 -18.54 -2.95
CA PHE A 22 34.50 -17.64 -3.04
C PHE A 22 35.14 -17.43 -1.67
N ASP A 23 36.46 -17.40 -1.62
CA ASP A 23 37.22 -17.01 -0.42
C ASP A 23 38.07 -15.74 -0.71
N PRO A 24 38.43 -14.95 0.31
CA PRO A 24 39.11 -13.66 0.09
C PRO A 24 40.52 -13.76 -0.51
N SER A 25 41.12 -14.97 -0.56
CA SER A 25 42.42 -15.19 -1.21
C SER A 25 42.30 -15.35 -2.73
N MET A 26 41.09 -15.61 -3.25
CA MET A 26 40.85 -15.67 -4.69
C MET A 26 40.97 -14.26 -5.31
N PRO A 27 41.60 -14.13 -6.50
CA PRO A 27 41.73 -12.82 -7.14
C PRO A 27 40.38 -12.18 -7.44
N ALA A 28 40.17 -10.93 -7.00
CA ALA A 28 38.91 -10.21 -7.19
C ALA A 28 38.47 -10.15 -8.67
N ALA A 29 39.40 -9.97 -9.61
CA ALA A 29 39.12 -9.99 -11.04
C ALA A 29 38.52 -11.33 -11.53
N ALA A 30 38.97 -12.46 -10.97
CA ALA A 30 38.44 -13.76 -11.35
C ALA A 30 37.03 -13.99 -10.78
N ILE A 31 36.77 -13.55 -9.55
CA ILE A 31 35.43 -13.55 -8.95
C ILE A 31 34.49 -12.67 -9.78
N GLN A 32 34.95 -11.46 -10.12
CA GLN A 32 34.25 -10.48 -10.93
C GLN A 32 33.85 -11.04 -12.30
N ASP A 33 34.80 -11.62 -13.02
CA ASP A 33 34.57 -12.21 -14.35
C ASP A 33 33.56 -13.36 -14.27
N LYS A 34 33.65 -14.20 -13.23
CA LYS A 34 32.71 -15.30 -13.03
C LYS A 34 31.30 -14.79 -12.75
N ALA A 35 31.14 -13.84 -11.83
CA ALA A 35 29.85 -13.24 -11.51
C ALA A 35 29.22 -12.56 -12.75
N ILE A 36 30.01 -11.81 -13.53
CA ILE A 36 29.55 -11.21 -14.80
C ILE A 36 29.11 -12.29 -15.79
N SER A 37 29.87 -13.38 -15.95
CA SER A 37 29.52 -14.45 -16.89
C SER A 37 28.18 -15.13 -16.53
N ILE A 38 27.91 -15.29 -15.23
CA ILE A 38 26.65 -15.83 -14.73
C ILE A 38 25.51 -14.83 -14.96
N PHE A 39 25.73 -13.55 -14.66
CA PHE A 39 24.76 -12.50 -14.95
C PHE A 39 24.38 -12.47 -16.43
N GLN A 40 25.36 -12.42 -17.35
CA GLN A 40 25.10 -12.40 -18.80
C GLN A 40 24.28 -13.60 -19.28
N ARG A 41 24.43 -14.76 -18.64
CA ARG A 41 23.65 -15.96 -18.94
C ARG A 41 22.23 -15.90 -18.36
N MET A 42 22.07 -15.25 -17.21
CA MET A 42 20.85 -15.30 -16.41
C MET A 42 20.02 -14.01 -16.46
N GLU A 43 20.51 -12.93 -17.07
CA GLU A 43 19.87 -11.61 -17.07
C GLU A 43 18.45 -11.67 -17.65
N SER A 44 18.28 -12.28 -18.82
CA SER A 44 17.01 -12.39 -19.55
C SER A 44 16.45 -13.82 -19.58
N ASN A 45 17.00 -14.72 -18.75
CA ASN A 45 16.65 -16.14 -18.76
C ASN A 45 15.56 -16.48 -17.74
N GLU A 46 14.40 -15.85 -17.90
CA GLU A 46 13.27 -15.89 -16.96
C GLU A 46 12.77 -17.31 -16.67
N PHE A 47 12.75 -18.20 -17.66
CA PHE A 47 12.29 -19.59 -17.52
C PHE A 47 13.42 -20.62 -17.57
N SER A 48 14.64 -20.22 -17.23
CA SER A 48 15.83 -21.09 -17.22
C SER A 48 15.59 -22.39 -16.46
N ALA A 49 16.18 -23.50 -16.90
CA ALA A 49 16.32 -24.73 -16.11
C ALA A 49 17.53 -24.67 -15.14
N GLU A 50 18.38 -23.66 -15.28
CA GLU A 50 19.59 -23.47 -14.51
C GLU A 50 19.36 -22.52 -13.34
N GLY A 51 20.12 -22.72 -12.27
CA GLY A 51 20.23 -21.79 -11.14
C GLY A 51 21.66 -21.79 -10.63
N TYR A 52 22.03 -20.71 -9.95
CA TYR A 52 23.37 -20.49 -9.42
C TYR A 52 23.31 -20.02 -7.97
N ALA A 53 24.30 -20.40 -7.17
CA ALA A 53 24.56 -19.77 -5.88
C ALA A 53 25.97 -19.18 -5.86
N LEU A 54 26.07 -17.90 -5.51
CA LEU A 54 27.33 -17.18 -5.30
C LEU A 54 27.49 -16.98 -3.78
N LEU A 55 28.33 -17.79 -3.17
CA LEU A 55 28.54 -17.83 -1.73
C LEU A 55 29.91 -17.23 -1.39
N PHE A 56 29.96 -16.33 -0.43
CA PHE A 56 31.17 -15.60 -0.06
C PHE A 56 31.57 -15.94 1.37
N LYS A 57 32.75 -16.52 1.58
CA LYS A 57 33.29 -16.74 2.94
C LYS A 57 33.54 -15.40 3.65
N PRO A 58 33.66 -15.39 5.00
CA PRO A 58 34.00 -14.19 5.74
C PRO A 58 35.23 -13.46 5.18
N GLY A 59 35.10 -12.16 4.94
CA GLY A 59 36.13 -11.30 4.38
C GLY A 59 35.59 -10.16 3.52
N ILE A 60 36.51 -9.47 2.82
CA ILE A 60 36.21 -8.29 2.00
C ILE A 60 36.52 -8.62 0.54
N TYR A 61 35.58 -8.31 -0.35
CA TYR A 61 35.66 -8.61 -1.77
C TYR A 61 35.50 -7.34 -2.59
N SER A 62 36.59 -6.90 -3.24
CA SER A 62 36.57 -5.71 -4.10
C SER A 62 36.00 -6.03 -5.48
N VAL A 63 34.68 -6.26 -5.56
CA VAL A 63 33.96 -6.66 -6.78
C VAL A 63 32.67 -5.86 -6.95
N LEU A 64 32.27 -5.63 -8.20
CA LEU A 64 31.03 -4.97 -8.61
C LEU A 64 30.30 -5.82 -9.65
N PHE A 65 29.18 -6.44 -9.30
CA PHE A 65 28.46 -7.32 -10.22
C PHE A 65 26.94 -7.16 -10.14
N ASP A 66 26.26 -7.61 -11.20
CA ASP A 66 24.80 -7.62 -11.29
C ASP A 66 24.27 -9.05 -11.10
N VAL A 67 22.99 -9.18 -10.73
CA VAL A 67 22.37 -10.47 -10.37
C VAL A 67 21.13 -10.72 -11.24
N GLY A 68 21.17 -11.81 -12.00
CA GLY A 68 20.13 -12.25 -12.93
C GLY A 68 19.11 -13.19 -12.28
N PHE A 69 18.27 -13.84 -13.11
CA PHE A 69 17.32 -14.86 -12.66
C PHE A 69 18.02 -16.07 -12.03
N TYR A 70 17.30 -16.78 -11.16
CA TYR A 70 17.70 -17.99 -10.43
C TYR A 70 19.09 -17.91 -9.79
N THR A 71 19.45 -16.73 -9.28
CA THR A 71 20.75 -16.49 -8.67
C THR A 71 20.58 -16.13 -7.19
N HIS A 72 21.16 -16.95 -6.32
CA HIS A 72 21.23 -16.71 -4.88
C HIS A 72 22.61 -16.17 -4.53
N VAL A 73 22.68 -14.96 -3.97
CA VAL A 73 23.92 -14.35 -3.49
C VAL A 73 23.90 -14.34 -1.97
N ALA A 74 24.88 -14.99 -1.33
CA ALA A 74 24.91 -15.05 0.13
C ALA A 74 26.31 -14.95 0.75
N GLY A 75 26.38 -14.33 1.92
CA GLY A 75 27.56 -14.40 2.78
C GLY A 75 27.50 -15.61 3.71
N LEU A 76 28.64 -16.26 3.91
CA LEU A 76 28.84 -17.42 4.77
C LEU A 76 29.40 -17.02 6.15
N GLY A 77 29.15 -15.78 6.57
CA GLY A 77 29.40 -15.32 7.93
C GLY A 77 28.32 -15.76 8.91
N LEU A 78 28.57 -15.60 10.21
CA LEU A 78 27.49 -15.73 11.19
C LEU A 78 26.60 -14.48 11.17
N ASN A 79 27.19 -13.32 10.87
CA ASN A 79 26.50 -12.04 10.75
C ASN A 79 26.78 -11.38 9.40
N PRO A 80 25.94 -10.44 8.94
CA PRO A 80 26.10 -9.79 7.65
C PRO A 80 27.44 -9.07 7.48
N ASP A 81 27.95 -8.46 8.55
CA ASP A 81 29.21 -7.70 8.54
C ASP A 81 30.47 -8.55 8.44
N ASP A 82 30.36 -9.87 8.59
CA ASP A 82 31.49 -10.77 8.38
C ASP A 82 31.89 -10.86 6.90
N VAL A 83 31.00 -10.49 5.98
CA VAL A 83 31.20 -10.54 4.52
C VAL A 83 30.87 -9.19 3.92
N LEU A 84 31.86 -8.51 3.34
CA LEU A 84 31.68 -7.23 2.67
C LEU A 84 31.94 -7.33 1.17
N ILE A 85 30.93 -7.02 0.36
CA ILE A 85 31.08 -6.72 -1.06
C ILE A 85 31.41 -5.24 -1.21
N ASP A 86 32.68 -4.92 -1.44
CA ASP A 86 33.22 -3.56 -1.55
C ASP A 86 33.39 -3.15 -3.01
N GLY A 87 32.28 -2.76 -3.64
CA GLY A 87 32.23 -2.39 -5.05
C GLY A 87 30.79 -2.25 -5.53
N GLY A 88 29.95 -3.23 -5.17
CA GLY A 88 28.49 -3.21 -5.32
C GLY A 88 27.93 -4.56 -5.78
N ALA A 89 26.70 -4.87 -5.39
CA ALA A 89 25.94 -5.99 -5.95
C ALA A 89 24.52 -5.51 -6.23
N ASN A 90 24.08 -5.59 -7.49
CA ASN A 90 22.86 -4.92 -7.95
C ASN A 90 21.93 -5.87 -8.69
N VAL A 91 20.66 -5.48 -8.80
CA VAL A 91 19.69 -6.07 -9.73
C VAL A 91 19.22 -4.97 -10.67
N PRO A 92 19.76 -4.91 -11.89
CA PRO A 92 19.28 -3.98 -12.90
C PRO A 92 18.04 -4.51 -13.62
N ALA A 93 17.35 -3.61 -14.32
CA ALA A 93 16.27 -3.94 -15.23
C ALA A 93 16.67 -3.67 -16.69
N TYR A 94 17.90 -4.00 -17.09
CA TYR A 94 18.39 -3.61 -18.41
C TYR A 94 17.72 -4.38 -19.55
N TRP A 95 17.33 -5.63 -19.31
CA TRP A 95 16.81 -6.55 -20.32
C TRP A 95 15.41 -6.22 -20.82
N MET A 96 14.61 -5.47 -20.06
CA MET A 96 13.29 -5.02 -20.48
C MET A 96 13.29 -3.55 -20.93
N PRO A 97 12.43 -3.18 -21.89
CA PRO A 97 12.25 -1.78 -22.30
C PRO A 97 11.90 -0.85 -21.13
N ASN A 98 12.30 0.41 -21.23
CA ASN A 98 12.01 1.47 -20.24
C ASN A 98 12.46 1.13 -18.81
N ARG A 99 13.43 0.21 -18.67
CA ARG A 99 13.88 -0.33 -17.39
C ARG A 99 12.77 -0.94 -16.54
N ASN A 100 11.78 -1.55 -17.20
CA ASN A 100 10.70 -2.22 -16.52
C ASN A 100 11.23 -3.42 -15.70
N ALA A 101 11.02 -3.39 -14.39
CA ALA A 101 11.41 -4.44 -13.46
C ALA A 101 10.25 -5.37 -13.08
N THR A 102 9.05 -5.25 -13.69
CA THR A 102 7.86 -6.07 -13.36
C THR A 102 8.08 -7.57 -13.52
N CYS A 103 9.13 -8.00 -14.24
CA CYS A 103 9.51 -9.40 -14.39
C CYS A 103 10.84 -9.77 -13.72
N ASN A 104 11.43 -8.90 -12.89
CA ASN A 104 12.68 -9.21 -12.17
C ASN A 104 12.44 -10.14 -10.96
N PHE A 105 12.10 -11.40 -11.26
CA PHE A 105 11.74 -12.44 -10.29
C PHE A 105 12.93 -13.32 -9.88
N TRP A 106 12.68 -14.24 -8.94
CA TRP A 106 13.47 -15.43 -8.62
C TRP A 106 14.96 -15.18 -8.48
N ARG A 107 15.34 -14.43 -7.44
CA ARG A 107 16.74 -14.21 -7.02
C ARG A 107 16.77 -13.93 -5.53
N SER A 108 17.91 -13.98 -4.87
CA SER A 108 17.94 -13.67 -3.44
C SER A 108 19.27 -13.10 -3.00
N PHE A 109 19.21 -12.26 -1.96
CA PHE A 109 20.37 -11.75 -1.25
C PHE A 109 20.24 -12.12 0.22
N GLU A 110 21.29 -12.71 0.79
CA GLU A 110 21.27 -13.18 2.17
C GLU A 110 22.61 -12.94 2.91
N ASN A 111 22.53 -12.40 4.13
CA ASN A 111 23.61 -12.47 5.13
C ASN A 111 24.96 -11.87 4.68
N LEU A 112 24.94 -10.66 4.12
CA LEU A 112 26.15 -9.95 3.68
C LEU A 112 26.00 -8.42 3.78
N ALA A 113 27.13 -7.72 3.80
CA ALA A 113 27.20 -6.27 3.67
C ALA A 113 27.54 -5.85 2.24
N ILE A 114 26.96 -4.73 1.78
CA ILE A 114 27.23 -4.14 0.46
C ILE A 114 27.66 -2.69 0.65
N ASN A 115 28.82 -2.35 0.09
CA ASN A 115 29.29 -0.97 -0.06
C ASN A 115 29.45 -0.64 -1.55
N ALA A 116 28.55 0.18 -2.08
CA ALA A 116 28.59 0.60 -3.47
C ALA A 116 29.71 1.61 -3.76
N SER A 117 30.47 1.35 -4.83
CA SER A 117 31.55 2.22 -5.29
C SER A 117 31.04 3.42 -6.10
N GLY A 118 31.96 4.31 -6.50
CA GLY A 118 31.64 5.44 -7.38
C GLY A 118 31.07 5.03 -8.74
N ALA A 119 31.31 3.79 -9.20
CA ALA A 119 30.82 3.30 -10.49
C ALA A 119 29.28 3.18 -10.55
N THR A 120 28.62 2.97 -9.41
CA THR A 120 27.15 2.94 -9.30
C THR A 120 26.62 4.18 -8.59
N ASN A 121 27.34 5.30 -8.70
CA ASN A 121 27.03 6.52 -7.97
C ASN A 121 26.88 6.28 -6.45
N ARG A 122 27.66 5.34 -5.87
CA ARG A 122 27.62 4.98 -4.44
C ARG A 122 26.24 4.54 -3.94
N THR A 123 25.40 4.06 -4.86
CA THR A 123 24.06 3.54 -4.61
C THR A 123 24.05 2.03 -4.84
N THR A 124 23.38 1.29 -3.97
CA THR A 124 22.97 -0.09 -4.26
C THR A 124 21.60 -0.06 -4.92
N THR A 125 21.47 -0.63 -6.11
CA THR A 125 20.19 -0.70 -6.82
C THR A 125 19.73 -2.14 -6.91
N ILE A 126 18.58 -2.46 -6.31
CA ILE A 126 17.96 -3.78 -6.35
C ILE A 126 16.54 -3.59 -6.89
N ALA A 127 16.42 -3.42 -8.21
CA ALA A 127 15.14 -3.24 -8.90
C ALA A 127 14.50 -4.61 -9.14
N VAL A 128 13.62 -5.04 -8.24
CA VAL A 128 13.02 -6.38 -8.23
C VAL A 128 11.50 -6.35 -8.22
N SER A 129 10.88 -7.48 -8.56
CA SER A 129 9.45 -7.73 -8.31
C SER A 129 9.27 -8.88 -7.31
N GLN A 130 8.27 -9.76 -7.46
CA GLN A 130 7.99 -10.85 -6.52
C GLN A 130 9.12 -11.92 -6.48
N ALA A 131 9.15 -12.70 -5.39
CA ALA A 131 10.13 -13.76 -5.12
C ALA A 131 11.60 -13.33 -5.27
N ALA A 132 11.91 -12.14 -4.76
CA ALA A 132 13.25 -11.60 -4.68
C ALA A 132 13.63 -11.13 -3.26
N PRO A 133 13.66 -12.05 -2.26
CA PRO A 133 13.84 -11.68 -0.86
C PRO A 133 15.21 -11.06 -0.58
N LEU A 134 15.21 -9.99 0.22
CA LEU A 134 16.40 -9.34 0.78
C LEU A 134 16.45 -9.63 2.28
N ARG A 135 17.36 -10.51 2.72
CA ARG A 135 17.42 -10.97 4.12
C ARG A 135 18.79 -10.72 4.71
N ARG A 136 18.85 -10.28 5.97
CA ARG A 136 20.12 -10.16 6.70
C ARG A 136 21.16 -9.34 5.92
N LEU A 137 20.76 -8.21 5.35
CA LEU A 137 21.68 -7.35 4.61
C LEU A 137 22.13 -6.18 5.46
N HIS A 138 23.37 -5.75 5.23
CA HIS A 138 23.84 -4.44 5.68
C HIS A 138 24.23 -3.58 4.48
N ILE A 139 23.34 -2.69 4.07
CA ILE A 139 23.61 -1.73 2.99
C ILE A 139 24.35 -0.52 3.58
N LYS A 140 25.67 -0.50 3.38
CA LYS A 140 26.59 0.57 3.79
C LYS A 140 26.79 1.63 2.71
N SER A 141 26.15 1.44 1.56
CA SER A 141 26.24 2.32 0.41
C SER A 141 25.89 3.77 0.79
N PRO A 142 26.79 4.75 0.56
CA PRO A 142 26.60 6.13 1.00
C PRO A 142 25.30 6.78 0.52
N ASN A 143 24.81 6.43 -0.68
CA ASN A 143 23.56 6.96 -1.24
C ASN A 143 22.36 6.03 -1.03
N GLY A 144 22.50 5.02 -0.17
CA GLY A 144 21.41 4.14 0.26
C GLY A 144 21.05 3.03 -0.74
N LEU A 145 19.80 2.59 -0.66
CA LEU A 145 19.23 1.47 -1.40
C LEU A 145 18.09 1.96 -2.31
N TRP A 146 18.21 1.74 -3.62
CA TRP A 146 17.14 2.00 -4.58
C TRP A 146 16.45 0.68 -4.95
N LEU A 147 15.12 0.68 -4.93
CA LEU A 147 14.33 -0.52 -5.25
C LEU A 147 13.71 -0.47 -6.66
N PHE A 148 14.13 0.49 -7.48
CA PHE A 148 13.69 0.68 -8.84
C PHE A 148 14.87 1.09 -9.71
N GLN A 149 14.70 1.02 -11.03
CA GLN A 149 15.72 1.44 -11.99
C GLN A 149 15.25 2.67 -12.76
N VAL A 150 16.09 3.70 -12.78
CA VAL A 150 15.88 4.86 -13.65
C VAL A 150 16.31 4.52 -15.07
N ASP A 151 15.48 4.87 -16.05
CA ASP A 151 15.82 4.85 -17.46
C ASP A 151 16.71 6.06 -17.81
N PRO A 152 17.98 5.84 -18.17
CA PRO A 152 18.88 6.94 -18.50
C PRO A 152 18.48 7.70 -19.76
N ALA A 153 17.65 7.13 -20.64
CA ALA A 153 17.22 7.79 -21.86
C ALA A 153 16.12 8.83 -21.61
N THR A 154 15.26 8.59 -20.62
CA THR A 154 14.07 9.41 -20.34
C THR A 154 14.13 10.13 -18.99
N GLY A 155 14.99 9.65 -18.08
CA GLY A 155 15.01 10.07 -16.68
C GLY A 155 13.86 9.51 -15.83
N ALA A 156 12.95 8.74 -16.43
CA ALA A 156 11.80 8.17 -15.73
C ALA A 156 12.19 6.91 -14.94
N GLY A 157 11.48 6.63 -13.84
CA GLY A 157 11.58 5.35 -13.15
C GLY A 157 10.82 4.26 -13.90
N GLY A 158 11.47 3.14 -14.22
CA GLY A 158 10.81 1.98 -14.79
C GLY A 158 9.84 1.33 -13.79
N TYR A 159 8.78 0.67 -14.26
CA TYR A 159 7.80 0.03 -13.37
C TYR A 159 8.44 -1.08 -12.53
N ALA A 160 7.97 -1.29 -11.30
CA ALA A 160 8.45 -2.34 -10.41
C ALA A 160 7.33 -2.80 -9.47
N SER A 161 7.25 -4.10 -9.18
CA SER A 161 6.16 -4.73 -8.42
C SER A 161 6.71 -5.67 -7.33
N GLY A 162 7.68 -5.16 -6.57
CA GLY A 162 8.24 -5.82 -5.40
C GLY A 162 7.27 -5.81 -4.23
N GLY A 163 7.70 -6.17 -3.03
CA GLY A 163 8.97 -6.82 -2.74
C GLY A 163 9.09 -7.03 -1.24
N TYR A 164 10.19 -7.64 -0.83
CA TYR A 164 10.32 -8.16 0.53
C TYR A 164 11.73 -7.90 1.07
N MET A 165 11.81 -7.23 2.22
CA MET A 165 13.05 -7.06 2.99
C MET A 165 12.85 -7.45 4.45
N ALA A 166 13.76 -8.24 5.00
CA ALA A 166 13.70 -8.66 6.40
C ALA A 166 15.06 -8.68 7.07
N ASP A 167 15.05 -8.45 8.39
CA ASP A 167 16.23 -8.61 9.25
C ASP A 167 17.45 -7.81 8.75
N SER A 168 17.23 -6.63 8.16
CA SER A 168 18.25 -5.89 7.40
C SER A 168 18.48 -4.47 7.91
N VAL A 169 19.69 -3.97 7.69
CA VAL A 169 20.11 -2.59 7.98
C VAL A 169 20.44 -1.87 6.67
N VAL A 170 19.90 -0.67 6.51
CA VAL A 170 20.30 0.28 5.46
C VAL A 170 20.78 1.56 6.15
N ASP A 171 22.07 1.87 6.09
CA ASP A 171 22.60 3.05 6.80
C ASP A 171 21.98 4.36 6.31
N GLY A 172 21.73 4.43 4.99
CA GLY A 172 21.15 5.58 4.32
C GLY A 172 19.64 5.50 4.12
N GLN A 173 19.16 6.18 3.07
CA GLN A 173 17.77 6.17 2.67
C GLN A 173 17.43 4.91 1.86
N VAL A 174 16.25 4.34 2.09
CA VAL A 174 15.60 3.44 1.12
C VAL A 174 14.72 4.27 0.20
N LEU A 175 14.96 4.18 -1.11
CA LEU A 175 14.18 4.84 -2.16
C LEU A 175 13.41 3.78 -2.98
N PRO A 176 12.12 3.58 -2.70
CA PRO A 176 11.28 2.69 -3.49
C PRO A 176 11.07 3.18 -4.92
N GLY A 177 10.99 4.51 -5.12
CA GLY A 177 10.71 5.10 -6.43
C GLY A 177 9.34 4.67 -6.96
N SER A 178 9.33 4.01 -8.11
CA SER A 178 8.12 3.52 -8.81
C SER A 178 7.59 2.18 -8.28
N GLN A 179 8.19 1.60 -7.25
CA GLN A 179 7.70 0.36 -6.63
C GLN A 179 6.25 0.47 -6.20
N GLN A 180 5.40 -0.41 -6.71
CA GLN A 180 3.97 -0.40 -6.46
C GLN A 180 3.64 -0.66 -4.98
N GLN A 181 4.26 -1.70 -4.41
CA GLN A 181 4.08 -2.13 -3.03
C GLN A 181 5.38 -2.70 -2.46
N TRP A 182 5.45 -2.86 -1.14
CA TRP A 182 6.60 -3.48 -0.48
C TRP A 182 6.28 -3.90 0.96
N LEU A 183 6.88 -5.00 1.44
CA LEU A 183 6.94 -5.36 2.85
C LEU A 183 8.37 -5.24 3.38
N SER A 184 8.55 -4.52 4.49
CA SER A 184 9.79 -4.56 5.28
C SER A 184 9.52 -4.93 6.73
N ARG A 185 10.21 -5.96 7.24
CA ARG A 185 10.06 -6.37 8.65
C ARG A 185 11.36 -6.52 9.41
N ASN A 186 11.32 -6.34 10.73
CA ASN A 186 12.49 -6.47 11.62
C ASN A 186 13.74 -5.79 11.06
N SER A 187 13.57 -4.63 10.42
CA SER A 187 14.63 -3.96 9.69
C SER A 187 14.89 -2.58 10.27
N LYS A 188 15.97 -1.94 9.83
CA LYS A 188 16.33 -0.58 10.22
C LYS A 188 16.86 0.16 9.01
N TRP A 189 16.46 1.43 8.86
CA TRP A 189 17.03 2.32 7.85
C TRP A 189 17.30 3.71 8.39
N GLY A 190 18.11 4.50 7.69
CA GLY A 190 18.28 5.93 7.96
C GLY A 190 16.98 6.71 7.72
N SER A 191 16.38 6.54 6.55
CA SER A 191 15.06 7.10 6.20
C SER A 191 14.38 6.31 5.07
N TRP A 192 13.09 6.57 4.85
CA TRP A 192 12.29 5.97 3.78
C TRP A 192 11.69 7.08 2.91
N ALA A 193 11.85 7.00 1.59
CA ALA A 193 11.62 8.15 0.71
C ALA A 193 10.17 8.38 0.27
N ASN A 194 9.46 7.32 -0.16
CA ASN A 194 8.11 7.46 -0.76
C ASN A 194 7.30 6.15 -0.68
N GLY A 195 6.02 6.18 -1.06
CA GLY A 195 5.17 5.00 -1.22
C GLY A 195 4.18 5.21 -2.37
N VAL A 196 3.85 4.14 -3.10
CA VAL A 196 2.98 4.23 -4.29
C VAL A 196 1.57 3.72 -3.98
N TRP A 197 1.38 2.42 -3.74
CA TRP A 197 0.05 1.85 -3.46
C TRP A 197 -0.08 1.19 -2.09
N ASN A 198 0.92 0.41 -1.65
CA ASN A 198 0.85 -0.35 -0.41
C ASN A 198 2.24 -0.66 0.17
N MET A 199 2.77 0.18 1.06
CA MET A 199 4.05 -0.09 1.73
C MET A 199 3.78 -0.46 3.19
N VAL A 200 4.16 -1.68 3.57
CA VAL A 200 3.91 -2.25 4.90
C VAL A 200 5.23 -2.40 5.65
N PHE A 201 5.26 -1.93 6.89
CA PHE A 201 6.40 -1.97 7.79
C PHE A 201 5.98 -2.69 9.08
N LEU A 202 6.71 -3.73 9.47
CA LEU A 202 6.37 -4.54 10.64
C LEU A 202 7.60 -4.73 11.53
N GLY A 203 7.56 -4.24 12.76
CA GLY A 203 8.73 -4.39 13.65
C GLY A 203 9.98 -3.69 13.13
N SER A 204 9.85 -2.65 12.27
CA SER A 204 11.01 -1.96 11.70
C SER A 204 11.29 -0.64 12.43
N ILE A 205 12.57 -0.36 12.65
CA ILE A 205 13.06 0.88 13.27
C ILE A 205 13.12 1.97 12.18
N ASN A 206 12.68 3.18 12.55
CA ASN A 206 12.55 4.34 11.65
C ASN A 206 11.53 4.16 10.52
N ALA A 207 10.54 3.28 10.70
CA ALA A 207 9.43 3.18 9.78
C ALA A 207 8.61 4.48 9.71
N PRO A 208 8.16 4.89 8.50
CA PRO A 208 7.33 6.08 8.37
C PRO A 208 5.98 5.87 9.08
N SER A 209 5.37 6.98 9.50
CA SER A 209 4.08 6.92 10.21
C SER A 209 2.95 6.52 9.26
N GLN A 210 2.03 5.69 9.75
CA GLN A 210 0.79 5.36 9.05
C GLN A 210 -0.34 6.39 9.25
N ALA A 211 -0.10 7.48 9.98
CA ALA A 211 -1.13 8.47 10.33
C ALA A 211 -1.78 9.13 9.10
N ASN A 212 -1.05 9.21 7.99
CA ASN A 212 -1.46 9.86 6.75
C ASN A 212 -2.04 8.88 5.70
N PHE A 213 -2.30 7.62 6.05
CA PHE A 213 -3.01 6.71 5.14
C PHE A 213 -4.42 7.26 4.85
N PRO A 214 -4.86 7.33 3.57
CA PRO A 214 -4.27 6.71 2.38
C PRO A 214 -3.33 7.59 1.52
N THR A 215 -3.18 8.88 1.84
CA THR A 215 -2.35 9.82 1.05
C THR A 215 -0.89 9.38 1.02
N GLU A 216 -0.34 9.00 2.18
CA GLU A 216 0.88 8.22 2.28
C GLU A 216 0.44 6.77 2.51
N PRO A 217 0.66 5.84 1.56
CA PRO A 217 0.11 4.49 1.61
C PRO A 217 0.95 3.59 2.52
N TYR A 218 1.18 4.04 3.75
CA TYR A 218 1.99 3.40 4.76
C TYR A 218 1.12 2.65 5.76
N THR A 219 1.46 1.40 6.00
CA THR A 219 0.91 0.58 7.08
C THR A 219 2.05 0.20 8.00
N THR A 220 2.01 0.66 9.25
CA THR A 220 3.15 0.55 10.15
C THR A 220 2.72 -0.12 11.45
N ILE A 221 3.25 -1.32 11.69
CA ILE A 221 2.99 -2.10 12.88
C ILE A 221 4.28 -2.16 13.71
N GLU A 222 4.18 -1.85 14.99
CA GLU A 222 5.33 -1.60 15.87
C GLU A 222 6.25 -2.81 16.06
N SER A 223 5.67 -4.02 16.10
CA SER A 223 6.39 -5.26 16.42
C SER A 223 5.95 -6.43 15.56
N THR A 224 6.87 -7.30 15.17
CA THR A 224 6.57 -8.60 14.57
C THR A 224 6.11 -9.57 15.67
N PRO A 225 4.87 -10.09 15.66
CA PRO A 225 4.31 -10.80 16.80
C PRO A 225 5.02 -12.10 17.15
N ILE A 226 5.36 -12.91 16.14
CA ILE A 226 6.03 -14.19 16.29
C ILE A 226 6.89 -14.44 15.07
N ILE A 227 8.17 -14.71 15.27
CA ILE A 227 9.08 -14.96 14.16
C ILE A 227 10.29 -15.75 14.63
N ARG A 228 10.77 -16.59 13.75
CA ARG A 228 12.14 -17.10 13.73
C ARG A 228 12.72 -16.59 12.42
N GLU A 229 13.94 -16.08 12.40
CA GLU A 229 14.54 -15.71 11.12
C GLU A 229 14.89 -16.96 10.31
N LYS A 230 14.90 -16.86 8.98
CA LYS A 230 15.16 -17.99 8.08
C LYS A 230 16.51 -18.63 8.41
N PRO A 231 16.62 -19.98 8.47
CA PRO A 231 17.91 -20.63 8.60
C PRO A 231 18.82 -20.33 7.40
N TYR A 232 20.11 -20.19 7.68
CA TYR A 232 21.10 -19.83 6.66
C TYR A 232 22.40 -20.64 6.80
N LEU A 233 23.02 -20.90 5.66
CA LEU A 233 24.31 -21.57 5.58
C LEU A 233 25.42 -20.59 5.97
N TYR A 234 26.39 -21.05 6.77
CA TYR A 234 27.59 -20.30 7.08
C TYR A 234 28.81 -21.21 7.20
N SER A 235 30.00 -20.61 7.20
CA SER A 235 31.27 -21.31 7.42
C SER A 235 31.72 -21.11 8.88
N THR A 236 32.09 -22.22 9.53
CA THR A 236 32.60 -22.23 10.89
C THR A 236 34.08 -21.82 10.93
N GLY A 237 34.58 -21.44 12.09
CA GLY A 237 35.98 -21.00 12.25
C GLY A 237 37.03 -22.08 11.93
N ASP A 238 36.66 -23.36 11.91
CA ASP A 238 37.49 -24.49 11.47
C ASP A 238 37.36 -24.81 9.97
N GLY A 239 36.66 -23.96 9.20
CA GLY A 239 36.52 -24.08 7.74
C GLY A 239 35.47 -25.08 7.27
N LYS A 240 34.68 -25.66 8.18
CA LYS A 240 33.51 -26.49 7.85
C LYS A 240 32.30 -25.62 7.53
N TYR A 241 31.20 -26.27 7.16
CA TYR A 241 29.90 -25.63 6.95
C TYR A 241 28.93 -26.04 8.05
N ALA A 242 28.00 -25.14 8.35
CA ALA A 242 26.91 -25.38 9.27
C ALA A 242 25.69 -24.55 8.83
N VAL A 243 24.52 -24.95 9.28
CA VAL A 243 23.28 -24.17 9.14
C VAL A 243 23.01 -23.52 10.48
N PHE A 244 22.93 -22.19 10.51
CA PHE A 244 22.46 -21.48 11.69
C PHE A 244 20.94 -21.46 11.69
N VAL A 245 20.34 -21.86 12.81
CA VAL A 245 18.90 -21.89 13.04
C VAL A 245 18.58 -20.85 14.10
N PRO A 246 18.09 -19.66 13.71
CA PRO A 246 17.68 -18.62 14.65
C PRO A 246 16.66 -19.14 15.67
N ALA A 247 16.61 -18.54 16.86
CA ALA A 247 15.64 -18.89 17.89
C ALA A 247 14.26 -18.30 17.56
N LEU A 248 13.20 -18.96 18.04
CA LEU A 248 11.86 -18.38 18.01
C LEU A 248 11.81 -17.17 18.94
N GLN A 249 11.30 -16.06 18.43
CA GLN A 249 11.12 -14.81 19.16
C GLN A 249 9.67 -14.32 19.03
N LYS A 250 9.25 -13.46 19.96
CA LYS A 250 7.93 -12.84 19.97
C LYS A 250 8.08 -11.34 20.18
N ALA A 251 7.16 -10.57 19.61
CA ALA A 251 7.11 -9.12 19.69
C ALA A 251 8.48 -8.46 19.38
N THR A 252 9.09 -8.84 18.25
CA THR A 252 10.42 -8.33 17.87
C THR A 252 10.33 -6.99 17.17
N GLN A 253 11.38 -6.18 17.33
CA GLN A 253 11.59 -4.95 16.59
C GLN A 253 13.07 -4.79 16.24
N GLY A 254 13.35 -4.41 15.00
CA GLY A 254 14.69 -4.26 14.43
C GLY A 254 15.39 -5.58 14.09
N PRO A 255 16.61 -5.50 13.50
CA PRO A 255 17.35 -6.66 13.06
C PRO A 255 17.96 -7.46 14.21
N SER A 256 17.86 -8.78 14.11
CA SER A 256 18.25 -9.79 15.10
C SER A 256 19.76 -9.86 15.40
N TRP A 257 20.60 -9.23 14.58
CA TRP A 257 22.07 -9.30 14.64
C TRP A 257 22.74 -7.98 15.05
N THR A 258 21.98 -6.90 15.25
CA THR A 258 22.55 -5.58 15.57
C THR A 258 22.86 -5.38 17.06
N GLY A 259 22.26 -6.18 17.94
CA GLY A 259 22.45 -6.15 19.40
C GLY A 259 23.45 -7.18 19.95
N GLY A 260 24.18 -7.88 19.08
CA GLY A 260 25.03 -9.03 19.42
C GLY A 260 24.78 -10.21 18.49
N ALA A 261 25.29 -11.39 18.85
CA ALA A 261 25.06 -12.60 18.08
C ALA A 261 23.55 -12.90 17.99
N THR A 262 23.06 -13.20 16.79
CA THR A 262 21.68 -13.66 16.60
C THR A 262 21.42 -14.86 17.51
N PRO A 263 20.38 -14.84 18.37
CA PRO A 263 20.04 -15.99 19.19
C PRO A 263 19.66 -17.18 18.32
N GLY A 264 20.17 -18.37 18.62
CA GLY A 264 19.91 -19.57 17.84
C GLY A 264 20.90 -20.69 18.12
N LYS A 265 20.89 -21.71 17.27
CA LYS A 265 21.79 -22.87 17.34
C LYS A 265 22.40 -23.17 15.98
N SER A 266 23.61 -23.72 15.98
CA SER A 266 24.28 -24.19 14.77
C SER A 266 24.09 -25.70 14.61
N MET A 267 23.73 -26.12 13.41
CA MET A 267 23.61 -27.53 13.02
C MET A 267 24.75 -27.88 12.06
N SER A 268 25.38 -29.04 12.24
CA SER A 268 26.47 -29.45 11.35
C SER A 268 25.93 -29.67 9.94
N ILE A 269 26.69 -29.33 8.91
CA ILE A 269 26.29 -29.69 7.54
C ILE A 269 26.19 -31.21 7.37
N ASP A 270 26.92 -31.98 8.19
CA ASP A 270 26.85 -33.44 8.20
C ASP A 270 25.47 -33.95 8.64
N ASP A 271 24.64 -33.14 9.30
CA ASP A 271 23.26 -33.48 9.68
C ASP A 271 22.28 -33.34 8.50
N PHE A 272 22.73 -32.85 7.34
CA PHE A 272 21.94 -32.65 6.14
C PHE A 272 22.28 -33.67 5.04
N CYS A 273 21.25 -34.19 4.38
CA CYS A 273 21.37 -34.79 3.06
C CYS A 273 21.49 -33.67 2.02
N ILE A 274 22.64 -33.58 1.34
CA ILE A 274 22.84 -32.63 0.23
C ILE A 274 22.36 -33.29 -1.05
N VAL A 275 21.29 -32.76 -1.62
CA VAL A 275 20.59 -33.34 -2.77
C VAL A 275 20.98 -32.58 -4.04
N GLN A 276 21.47 -33.31 -5.04
CA GLN A 276 21.83 -32.77 -6.35
C GLN A 276 20.93 -33.34 -7.46
N PRO A 277 20.57 -32.57 -8.51
CA PRO A 277 19.60 -33.01 -9.51
C PRO A 277 19.91 -34.36 -10.19
N PRO A 278 21.17 -34.66 -10.59
CA PRO A 278 21.48 -35.91 -11.31
C PRO A 278 21.24 -37.19 -10.51
N THR A 279 21.22 -37.09 -9.17
CA THR A 279 21.14 -38.24 -8.26
C THR A 279 19.89 -38.19 -7.37
N ALA A 280 19.05 -37.17 -7.53
CA ALA A 280 17.89 -36.97 -6.68
C ALA A 280 16.78 -37.97 -7.00
N ASN A 281 16.21 -38.54 -5.95
CA ASN A 281 15.05 -39.40 -6.00
C ASN A 281 14.23 -39.14 -4.73
N ALA A 282 12.91 -38.94 -4.86
CA ALA A 282 12.04 -38.71 -3.71
C ALA A 282 12.15 -39.84 -2.67
N SER A 283 12.30 -41.09 -3.12
CA SER A 283 12.43 -42.25 -2.23
C SER A 283 13.70 -42.22 -1.36
N SER A 284 14.84 -41.81 -1.94
CA SER A 284 16.10 -41.71 -1.19
C SER A 284 16.07 -40.53 -0.22
N ILE A 285 15.53 -39.38 -0.65
CA ILE A 285 15.33 -38.21 0.22
C ILE A 285 14.45 -38.59 1.42
N ASN A 286 13.33 -39.28 1.18
CA ASN A 286 12.45 -39.76 2.23
C ASN A 286 13.13 -40.75 3.17
N SER A 287 14.08 -41.55 2.67
CA SER A 287 14.87 -42.46 3.51
C SER A 287 15.81 -41.70 4.45
N GLU A 288 16.44 -40.62 3.97
CA GLU A 288 17.30 -39.76 4.80
C GLU A 288 16.48 -38.98 5.82
N LEU A 289 15.31 -38.46 5.44
CA LEU A 289 14.39 -37.82 6.38
C LEU A 289 13.98 -38.78 7.51
N ARG A 290 13.62 -40.03 7.17
CA ARG A 290 13.30 -41.06 8.18
C ARG A 290 14.49 -41.44 9.06
N SER A 291 15.72 -41.31 8.58
CA SER A 291 16.93 -41.56 9.39
C SER A 291 17.27 -40.40 10.34
N GLY A 292 16.54 -39.28 10.24
CA GLY A 292 16.70 -38.09 11.08
C GLY A 292 17.55 -36.99 10.45
N LYS A 293 17.93 -37.11 9.17
CA LYS A 293 18.63 -36.04 8.45
C LYS A 293 17.67 -34.90 8.08
N HIS A 294 18.26 -33.73 7.93
CA HIS A 294 17.67 -32.61 7.22
C HIS A 294 17.96 -32.70 5.72
N VAL A 295 17.42 -31.78 4.92
CA VAL A 295 17.62 -31.78 3.46
C VAL A 295 18.09 -30.41 2.99
N LEU A 296 19.12 -30.39 2.17
CA LEU A 296 19.58 -29.21 1.46
C LEU A 296 19.60 -29.49 -0.04
N PHE A 297 18.74 -28.82 -0.79
CA PHE A 297 18.70 -28.85 -2.24
C PHE A 297 19.69 -27.85 -2.83
N THR A 298 20.61 -28.33 -3.65
CA THR A 298 21.51 -27.49 -4.46
C THR A 298 20.77 -26.90 -5.67
N PRO A 299 21.33 -25.93 -6.41
CA PRO A 299 20.62 -25.33 -7.54
C PRO A 299 20.27 -26.36 -8.63
N GLY A 300 19.04 -26.29 -9.16
CA GLY A 300 18.58 -27.10 -10.29
C GLY A 300 17.12 -27.51 -10.21
N VAL A 301 16.73 -28.45 -11.08
CA VAL A 301 15.36 -28.95 -11.22
C VAL A 301 15.28 -30.40 -10.78
N TYR A 302 14.33 -30.72 -9.90
CA TYR A 302 14.15 -32.02 -9.27
C TYR A 302 12.79 -32.59 -9.63
N MET A 303 12.80 -33.72 -10.33
CA MET A 303 11.58 -34.42 -10.73
C MET A 303 11.22 -35.46 -9.66
N LEU A 304 10.02 -35.35 -9.09
CA LEU A 304 9.57 -36.15 -7.95
C LEU A 304 8.39 -37.03 -8.38
N ASP A 305 8.52 -38.35 -8.30
CA ASP A 305 7.44 -39.30 -8.64
C ASP A 305 6.60 -39.74 -7.44
N GLU A 306 7.01 -39.34 -6.24
CA GLU A 306 6.26 -39.35 -5.00
C GLU A 306 6.55 -38.06 -4.19
N ALA A 307 5.74 -37.78 -3.17
CA ALA A 307 5.96 -36.62 -2.31
C ALA A 307 7.19 -36.80 -1.42
N ILE A 308 7.88 -35.71 -1.11
CA ILE A 308 8.81 -35.67 0.02
C ILE A 308 7.97 -35.62 1.30
N GLU A 309 8.07 -36.66 2.12
CA GLU A 309 7.28 -36.85 3.34
C GLU A 309 8.09 -36.45 4.57
N VAL A 310 7.67 -35.37 5.22
CA VAL A 310 8.29 -34.84 6.44
C VAL A 310 7.47 -35.26 7.64
N THR A 311 7.92 -36.29 8.35
CA THR A 311 7.22 -36.84 9.52
C THR A 311 7.91 -36.57 10.85
N ASN A 312 9.16 -36.08 10.81
CA ASN A 312 9.95 -35.82 12.02
C ASN A 312 9.86 -34.34 12.40
N SER A 313 9.68 -34.07 13.69
CA SER A 313 9.74 -32.71 14.23
C SER A 313 11.10 -32.06 13.97
N ASP A 314 11.13 -30.73 13.94
CA ASP A 314 12.34 -29.91 13.74
C ASP A 314 13.07 -30.15 12.41
N THR A 315 12.46 -30.87 11.46
CA THR A 315 13.08 -31.12 10.14
C THR A 315 13.26 -29.82 9.37
N ILE A 316 14.44 -29.62 8.81
CA ILE A 316 14.76 -28.47 7.96
C ILE A 316 14.92 -28.94 6.51
N ILE A 317 14.21 -28.29 5.59
CA ILE A 317 14.40 -28.37 4.14
C ILE A 317 14.83 -26.99 3.64
N LEU A 318 16.04 -26.90 3.08
CA LEU A 318 16.62 -25.66 2.54
C LEU A 318 16.93 -25.77 1.06
N GLY A 319 16.70 -24.69 0.31
CA GLY A 319 17.18 -24.53 -1.06
C GLY A 319 18.34 -23.54 -1.16
N LEU A 320 19.36 -23.90 -1.94
CA LEU A 320 20.41 -22.99 -2.42
C LEU A 320 20.23 -22.73 -3.91
N GLY A 321 20.20 -21.46 -4.33
CA GLY A 321 20.04 -21.10 -5.74
C GLY A 321 18.64 -21.40 -6.29
N LEU A 322 17.61 -21.30 -5.43
CA LEU A 322 16.18 -21.38 -5.78
C LEU A 322 15.82 -22.66 -6.57
N PRO A 323 16.13 -23.85 -6.03
CA PRO A 323 15.87 -25.11 -6.71
C PRO A 323 14.37 -25.31 -6.95
N SER A 324 14.05 -25.91 -8.11
CA SER A 324 12.68 -26.21 -8.51
C SER A 324 12.33 -27.66 -8.23
N LEU A 325 11.26 -27.91 -7.47
CA LEU A 325 10.69 -29.25 -7.26
C LEU A 325 9.45 -29.42 -8.14
N ILE A 326 9.40 -30.51 -8.93
CA ILE A 326 8.30 -30.78 -9.87
C ILE A 326 7.71 -32.17 -9.59
N PRO A 327 6.46 -32.30 -9.12
CA PRO A 327 5.80 -33.58 -9.02
C PRO A 327 5.43 -34.10 -10.42
N THR A 328 5.52 -35.41 -10.62
CA THR A 328 5.38 -36.03 -11.96
C THR A 328 4.21 -36.99 -12.09
N ARG A 329 3.54 -37.35 -10.99
CA ARG A 329 2.42 -38.34 -10.99
C ARG A 329 1.11 -37.79 -10.42
N GLY A 330 0.95 -36.46 -10.37
CA GLY A 330 -0.20 -35.82 -9.72
C GLY A 330 -0.16 -35.87 -8.18
N ASN A 331 0.99 -36.27 -7.63
CA ASN A 331 1.31 -36.18 -6.21
C ASN A 331 1.62 -34.74 -5.79
N ALA A 332 1.58 -34.44 -4.48
CA ALA A 332 2.22 -33.24 -3.95
C ALA A 332 3.74 -33.34 -4.07
N ALA A 333 4.44 -32.21 -4.13
CA ALA A 333 5.91 -32.18 -4.08
C ALA A 333 6.42 -32.45 -2.66
N ILE A 334 5.80 -31.81 -1.66
CA ILE A 334 6.13 -31.97 -0.24
C ILE A 334 4.84 -32.12 0.56
N ARG A 335 4.86 -33.04 1.54
CA ARG A 335 3.82 -33.18 2.55
C ARG A 335 4.46 -33.23 3.93
N VAL A 336 3.90 -32.47 4.87
CA VAL A 336 4.38 -32.39 6.25
C VAL A 336 3.30 -32.98 7.16
N ALA A 337 3.68 -33.91 8.02
CA ALA A 337 2.79 -34.40 9.08
C ALA A 337 2.49 -33.29 10.10
N ASP A 338 1.49 -33.49 10.97
CA ASP A 338 1.13 -32.54 12.02
C ASP A 338 2.15 -32.59 13.18
N VAL A 339 3.37 -32.07 12.95
CA VAL A 339 4.52 -32.13 13.86
C VAL A 339 5.15 -30.75 14.09
N ASP A 340 5.83 -30.60 15.23
CA ASP A 340 6.48 -29.35 15.64
C ASP A 340 7.69 -28.98 14.76
N GLY A 341 7.93 -27.67 14.62
CA GLY A 341 9.26 -27.11 14.34
C GLY A 341 9.80 -27.28 12.92
N VAL A 342 9.03 -27.84 11.98
CA VAL A 342 9.48 -28.04 10.60
C VAL A 342 9.79 -26.69 9.96
N THR A 343 10.85 -26.62 9.15
CA THR A 343 11.19 -25.43 8.37
C THR A 343 11.37 -25.81 6.90
N ILE A 344 10.68 -25.12 6.00
CA ILE A 344 10.87 -25.24 4.55
C ILE A 344 11.22 -23.87 4.00
N ALA A 345 12.35 -23.76 3.29
CA ALA A 345 12.89 -22.45 2.92
C ALA A 345 13.59 -22.43 1.55
N GLY A 346 13.30 -21.39 0.76
CA GLY A 346 14.06 -21.04 -0.46
C GLY A 346 13.84 -21.99 -1.63
N LEU A 347 12.60 -22.43 -1.86
CA LEU A 347 12.26 -23.38 -2.91
C LEU A 347 11.28 -22.78 -3.92
N ILE A 348 11.41 -23.21 -5.17
CA ILE A 348 10.36 -23.09 -6.17
C ILE A 348 9.66 -24.46 -6.25
N ILE A 349 8.34 -24.49 -6.18
CA ILE A 349 7.52 -25.68 -6.35
C ILE A 349 6.73 -25.49 -7.64
N ASP A 350 7.20 -26.10 -8.72
CA ASP A 350 6.60 -26.02 -10.04
C ASP A 350 5.51 -27.09 -10.19
N ALA A 351 4.36 -26.73 -10.75
CA ALA A 351 3.34 -27.69 -11.10
C ALA A 351 3.80 -28.62 -12.23
N GLY A 352 3.55 -29.92 -12.06
CA GLY A 352 3.74 -30.92 -13.11
C GLY A 352 2.67 -30.86 -14.20
N THR A 353 2.90 -31.58 -15.30
CA THR A 353 1.93 -31.71 -16.40
C THR A 353 0.69 -32.52 -16.02
N ILE A 354 0.81 -33.41 -15.02
CA ILE A 354 -0.31 -34.15 -14.42
C ILE A 354 -0.85 -33.33 -13.25
N ASN A 355 -2.17 -33.12 -13.24
CA ASN A 355 -2.84 -32.33 -12.20
C ASN A 355 -2.58 -32.88 -10.80
N SER A 356 -2.06 -32.04 -9.92
CA SER A 356 -1.87 -32.35 -8.50
C SER A 356 -2.97 -31.70 -7.66
N ALA A 357 -3.53 -32.41 -6.68
CA ALA A 357 -4.56 -31.82 -5.81
C ALA A 357 -4.01 -30.62 -5.00
N THR A 358 -2.78 -30.76 -4.49
CA THR A 358 -1.98 -29.67 -3.92
C THR A 358 -0.51 -29.89 -4.24
N LEU A 359 0.31 -28.84 -4.23
CA LEU A 359 1.76 -28.96 -4.44
C LEU A 359 2.53 -29.02 -3.11
N LEU A 360 2.04 -28.32 -2.07
CA LEU A 360 2.53 -28.41 -0.70
C LEU A 360 1.36 -28.58 0.27
N GLU A 361 1.52 -29.51 1.21
CA GLU A 361 0.55 -29.78 2.27
C GLU A 361 1.25 -29.72 3.64
N VAL A 362 0.76 -28.88 4.55
CA VAL A 362 1.24 -28.78 5.95
C VAL A 362 0.16 -29.27 6.90
N GLY A 363 0.35 -30.45 7.48
CA GLY A 363 -0.71 -31.24 8.11
C GLY A 363 -1.58 -31.94 7.06
N TYR A 364 -1.88 -33.23 7.24
CA TYR A 364 -2.55 -34.01 6.20
C TYR A 364 -4.06 -33.75 6.12
N THR A 365 -4.58 -33.55 4.90
CA THR A 365 -6.01 -33.40 4.62
C THR A 365 -6.78 -34.65 5.07
N GLY A 366 -7.95 -34.43 5.68
CA GLY A 366 -8.79 -35.50 6.24
C GLY A 366 -8.36 -35.96 7.63
N GLN A 367 -7.27 -35.41 8.18
CA GLN A 367 -6.95 -35.50 9.60
C GLN A 367 -7.37 -34.19 10.26
N ALA A 368 -8.15 -34.27 11.34
CA ALA A 368 -8.51 -33.06 12.09
C ALA A 368 -7.23 -32.49 12.73
N PRO A 369 -6.81 -31.25 12.40
CA PRO A 369 -5.73 -30.62 13.13
C PRO A 369 -6.18 -30.52 14.58
N SER A 370 -5.40 -31.13 15.48
CA SER A 370 -5.77 -31.24 16.89
C SER A 370 -4.67 -30.75 17.83
N VAL A 371 -3.48 -30.48 17.29
CA VAL A 371 -2.29 -30.12 18.05
C VAL A 371 -1.98 -28.65 17.80
N ARG A 372 -1.69 -27.92 18.89
CA ARG A 372 -1.17 -26.55 18.84
C ARG A 372 0.35 -26.59 18.80
N HIS A 373 0.95 -25.80 17.92
CA HIS A 373 2.39 -25.74 17.68
C HIS A 373 3.01 -24.41 18.12
N ASN A 374 2.29 -23.55 18.86
CA ASN A 374 2.70 -22.19 19.20
C ASN A 374 4.09 -22.03 19.89
N SER A 375 4.62 -23.08 20.53
CA SER A 375 5.94 -23.08 21.17
C SER A 375 7.06 -23.43 20.21
N ASN A 376 6.75 -24.15 19.12
CA ASN A 376 7.67 -24.51 18.06
C ASN A 376 6.92 -24.69 16.74
N PRO A 377 6.46 -23.59 16.11
CA PRO A 377 5.66 -23.68 14.89
C PRO A 377 6.41 -24.28 13.71
N THR A 378 5.66 -24.79 12.74
CA THR A 378 6.19 -24.97 11.38
C THR A 378 6.37 -23.61 10.71
N PHE A 379 7.49 -23.42 10.02
CA PHE A 379 7.80 -22.19 9.28
C PHE A 379 8.02 -22.45 7.78
N LEU A 380 7.45 -21.59 6.95
CA LEU A 380 7.63 -21.57 5.50
C LEU A 380 8.26 -20.25 5.07
N TYR A 381 9.42 -20.27 4.39
CA TYR A 381 10.13 -19.06 3.95
C TYR A 381 10.46 -19.08 2.47
N ASP A 382 10.40 -17.92 1.83
CA ASP A 382 10.90 -17.71 0.47
C ASP A 382 10.42 -18.79 -0.52
N LEU A 383 9.13 -19.12 -0.43
CA LEU A 383 8.53 -20.17 -1.26
C LEU A 383 7.83 -19.55 -2.45
N THR A 384 8.14 -20.07 -3.64
CA THR A 384 7.36 -19.81 -4.84
C THR A 384 6.60 -21.06 -5.22
N VAL A 385 5.29 -20.96 -5.42
CA VAL A 385 4.51 -21.94 -6.18
C VAL A 385 4.28 -21.38 -7.57
N ARG A 386 4.59 -22.15 -8.61
CA ARG A 386 4.43 -21.73 -9.99
C ARG A 386 3.62 -22.74 -10.79
N THR A 387 2.47 -22.29 -11.32
CA THR A 387 1.64 -23.09 -12.21
C THR A 387 1.84 -22.64 -13.66
N ALA A 388 2.68 -23.39 -14.37
CA ALA A 388 3.19 -23.11 -15.73
C ALA A 388 4.25 -22.00 -15.82
N GLY A 389 4.46 -21.39 -16.99
CA GLY A 389 5.52 -20.39 -17.23
C GLY A 389 6.80 -21.02 -17.75
N ARG A 390 7.37 -22.05 -17.10
CA ARG A 390 8.51 -22.82 -17.66
C ARG A 390 8.05 -23.90 -18.64
N GLN A 391 6.97 -24.58 -18.29
CA GLN A 391 6.36 -25.68 -19.03
C GLN A 391 4.86 -25.70 -18.73
N ALA A 392 4.07 -26.55 -19.39
CA ALA A 392 2.69 -26.74 -18.95
C ALA A 392 2.64 -27.32 -17.52
N GLY A 393 1.81 -26.73 -16.66
CA GLY A 393 1.68 -27.13 -15.26
C GLY A 393 0.24 -26.97 -14.79
N ARG A 394 -0.25 -27.90 -13.96
CA ARG A 394 -1.64 -27.90 -13.47
C ARG A 394 -1.71 -28.40 -12.04
N ASN A 395 -2.54 -27.77 -11.22
CA ASN A 395 -2.85 -28.21 -9.86
C ASN A 395 -4.20 -27.64 -9.43
N ASP A 396 -4.86 -28.22 -8.44
CA ASP A 396 -6.09 -27.62 -7.88
C ASP A 396 -5.73 -26.48 -6.91
N VAL A 397 -4.88 -26.76 -5.91
CA VAL A 397 -4.44 -25.80 -4.89
C VAL A 397 -2.91 -25.69 -4.91
N GLY A 398 -2.33 -24.51 -4.69
CA GLY A 398 -0.88 -24.38 -4.54
C GLY A 398 -0.39 -24.95 -3.20
N ILE A 399 -0.86 -24.35 -2.10
CA ILE A 399 -0.50 -24.73 -0.72
C ILE A 399 -1.78 -24.97 0.09
N ILE A 400 -1.80 -26.05 0.87
CA ILE A 400 -2.81 -26.28 1.91
C ILE A 400 -2.12 -26.26 3.28
N ILE A 401 -2.60 -25.42 4.19
CA ILE A 401 -2.13 -25.33 5.58
C ILE A 401 -3.23 -25.81 6.51
N ASN A 402 -3.11 -27.04 7.00
CA ASN A 402 -3.99 -27.63 7.99
C ASN A 402 -3.47 -27.44 9.42
N SER A 403 -2.15 -27.52 9.64
CA SER A 403 -1.56 -27.39 10.98
C SER A 403 -1.75 -26.00 11.58
N HIS A 404 -2.17 -25.96 12.84
CA HIS A 404 -2.31 -24.75 13.63
C HIS A 404 -0.98 -24.02 13.83
N ASP A 405 -1.03 -22.72 14.12
CA ASP A 405 0.11 -21.88 14.48
C ASP A 405 1.22 -21.75 13.41
N THR A 406 1.06 -22.35 12.21
CA THR A 406 2.02 -22.27 11.10
C THR A 406 2.35 -20.80 10.78
N VAL A 407 3.63 -20.51 10.55
CA VAL A 407 4.10 -19.17 10.19
C VAL A 407 4.70 -19.17 8.79
N CYS A 408 4.14 -18.38 7.90
CA CYS A 408 4.68 -18.17 6.55
C CYS A 408 5.34 -16.80 6.46
N ASP A 409 6.44 -16.71 5.74
CA ASP A 409 7.22 -15.49 5.66
C ASP A 409 7.88 -15.34 4.28
N GLN A 410 7.26 -14.51 3.44
CA GLN A 410 7.46 -14.40 2.01
C GLN A 410 7.03 -15.68 1.28
N ILE A 411 5.79 -15.68 0.77
CA ILE A 411 5.32 -16.71 -0.16
C ILE A 411 4.70 -16.07 -1.39
N TRP A 412 5.06 -16.59 -2.57
CA TRP A 412 4.49 -16.18 -3.85
C TRP A 412 3.80 -17.37 -4.53
N LEU A 413 2.52 -17.22 -4.80
CA LEU A 413 1.68 -18.23 -5.43
C LEU A 413 1.25 -17.66 -6.78
N TRP A 414 1.86 -18.15 -7.86
CA TRP A 414 1.72 -17.56 -9.18
C TRP A 414 1.19 -18.60 -10.17
N ARG A 415 -0.07 -18.45 -10.57
CA ARG A 415 -0.55 -19.07 -11.81
C ARG A 415 -0.04 -18.23 -12.97
N ALA A 416 0.73 -18.82 -13.86
CA ALA A 416 1.40 -18.07 -14.91
C ALA A 416 0.43 -17.26 -15.80
N ASP A 417 0.63 -15.94 -15.87
CA ASP A 417 -0.08 -15.03 -16.79
C ASP A 417 0.63 -14.89 -18.15
N HIS A 418 1.92 -15.25 -18.19
CA HIS A 418 2.76 -15.26 -19.38
C HIS A 418 3.74 -16.46 -19.40
N GLY A 419 4.41 -16.64 -20.54
CA GLY A 419 5.35 -17.73 -20.76
C GLY A 419 4.70 -19.06 -21.20
N PRO A 420 5.54 -20.08 -21.51
CA PRO A 420 5.09 -21.42 -21.87
C PRO A 420 3.96 -21.99 -20.99
N GLY A 421 2.86 -22.38 -21.63
CA GLY A 421 1.72 -23.05 -20.98
C GLY A 421 0.73 -22.13 -20.26
N ALA A 422 0.97 -20.81 -20.20
CA ALA A 422 0.04 -19.85 -19.63
C ALA A 422 -1.25 -19.71 -20.46
N GLY A 423 -2.41 -19.78 -19.80
CA GLY A 423 -3.71 -19.60 -20.42
C GLY A 423 -4.85 -20.35 -19.71
N TRP A 424 -6.07 -19.84 -19.85
CA TRP A 424 -7.25 -20.23 -19.05
C TRP A 424 -7.49 -21.75 -18.96
N GLU A 425 -7.27 -22.47 -20.06
CA GLU A 425 -7.44 -23.93 -20.16
C GLU A 425 -6.13 -24.72 -20.09
N THR A 426 -4.98 -24.05 -20.18
CA THR A 426 -3.66 -24.69 -20.31
C THR A 426 -2.93 -24.84 -18.98
N ASN A 427 -3.11 -23.89 -18.05
CA ASN A 427 -2.57 -23.94 -16.69
C ASN A 427 -3.65 -23.76 -15.61
N PRO A 428 -4.72 -24.57 -15.60
CA PRO A 428 -5.74 -24.46 -14.55
C PRO A 428 -5.13 -24.59 -13.15
N SER A 429 -5.50 -23.64 -12.30
CA SER A 429 -5.26 -23.63 -10.86
C SER A 429 -6.44 -22.95 -10.17
N LYS A 430 -7.08 -23.63 -9.22
CA LYS A 430 -8.29 -23.11 -8.55
C LYS A 430 -7.92 -22.06 -7.51
N ASN A 431 -7.06 -22.41 -6.57
CA ASN A 431 -6.65 -21.54 -5.47
C ASN A 431 -5.12 -21.52 -5.34
N GLY A 432 -4.56 -20.39 -4.95
CA GLY A 432 -3.14 -20.32 -4.58
C GLY A 432 -2.92 -20.99 -3.22
N ILE A 433 -3.74 -20.63 -2.23
CA ILE A 433 -3.62 -21.15 -0.87
C ILE A 433 -4.98 -21.36 -0.20
N ILE A 434 -5.08 -22.46 0.55
CA ILE A 434 -6.16 -22.73 1.51
C ILE A 434 -5.57 -22.86 2.90
N VAL A 435 -6.07 -22.07 3.85
CA VAL A 435 -5.64 -22.08 5.26
C VAL A 435 -6.77 -22.60 6.13
N ASN A 436 -6.63 -23.83 6.61
CA ASN A 436 -7.59 -24.48 7.51
C ASN A 436 -7.18 -24.39 8.99
N GLY A 437 -5.89 -24.29 9.27
CA GLY A 437 -5.38 -24.18 10.64
C GLY A 437 -5.73 -22.84 11.31
N ASP A 438 -6.17 -22.89 12.56
CA ASP A 438 -6.23 -21.74 13.47
C ASP A 438 -4.86 -21.15 13.79
N ASP A 439 -4.83 -19.85 14.10
CA ASP A 439 -3.65 -19.08 14.54
C ASP A 439 -2.47 -19.07 13.55
N VAL A 440 -2.74 -19.34 12.28
CA VAL A 440 -1.76 -19.21 11.20
C VAL A 440 -1.42 -17.74 10.99
N THR A 441 -0.13 -17.44 10.88
CA THR A 441 0.37 -16.08 10.61
C THR A 441 1.14 -16.05 9.30
N ILE A 442 0.83 -15.10 8.41
CA ILE A 442 1.55 -14.93 7.15
C ILE A 442 2.09 -13.51 7.05
N TYR A 443 3.40 -13.39 6.84
CA TYR A 443 4.08 -12.14 6.50
C TYR A 443 4.42 -12.16 5.01
N GLY A 444 3.93 -11.20 4.22
CA GLY A 444 4.29 -11.09 2.81
C GLY A 444 3.64 -12.17 1.94
N LEU A 445 2.31 -12.08 1.77
CA LEU A 445 1.55 -13.00 0.91
C LEU A 445 1.33 -12.40 -0.48
N PHE A 446 1.95 -12.97 -1.50
CA PHE A 446 1.77 -12.60 -2.91
C PHE A 446 1.01 -13.74 -3.59
N ASN A 447 -0.17 -13.49 -4.17
CA ASN A 447 -1.03 -14.57 -4.68
C ASN A 447 -1.83 -14.15 -5.91
N GLU A 448 -1.57 -14.77 -7.06
CA GLU A 448 -1.91 -14.18 -8.35
C GLU A 448 -2.50 -15.19 -9.35
N HIS A 449 -3.51 -14.69 -10.07
CA HIS A 449 -4.09 -15.23 -11.30
C HIS A 449 -4.80 -16.59 -11.23
N HIS A 450 -5.06 -17.14 -10.05
CA HIS A 450 -5.84 -18.37 -9.87
C HIS A 450 -7.30 -18.21 -10.33
N LYS A 451 -7.95 -19.31 -10.74
CA LYS A 451 -9.27 -19.31 -11.39
C LYS A 451 -10.43 -19.08 -10.42
N GLU A 452 -10.27 -19.45 -9.16
CA GLU A 452 -11.26 -19.26 -8.09
C GLU A 452 -10.71 -18.28 -7.03
N TYR A 453 -11.02 -18.45 -5.75
CA TYR A 453 -10.48 -17.60 -4.69
C TYR A 453 -8.96 -17.74 -4.65
N GLN A 454 -8.21 -16.63 -4.77
CA GLN A 454 -6.74 -16.70 -4.73
C GLN A 454 -6.33 -17.28 -3.37
N THR A 455 -6.85 -16.68 -2.30
CA THR A 455 -6.69 -17.10 -0.90
C THR A 455 -8.05 -17.48 -0.31
N LEU A 456 -8.16 -18.69 0.23
CA LEU A 456 -9.31 -19.12 1.04
C LEU A 456 -8.86 -19.40 2.48
N TRP A 457 -9.48 -18.74 3.44
CA TRP A 457 -9.15 -18.83 4.86
C TRP A 457 -10.34 -19.40 5.66
N ASN A 458 -10.13 -20.55 6.28
CA ASN A 458 -11.13 -21.28 7.07
C ASN A 458 -10.79 -21.31 8.58
N GLY A 459 -9.53 -21.11 8.97
CA GLY A 459 -9.12 -21.09 10.38
C GLY A 459 -9.43 -19.78 11.12
N ASN A 460 -9.62 -19.84 12.44
CA ASN A 460 -9.78 -18.67 13.31
C ASN A 460 -8.43 -18.06 13.73
N ASN A 461 -8.48 -16.82 14.21
CA ASN A 461 -7.33 -16.05 14.69
C ASN A 461 -6.21 -15.89 13.64
N GLY A 462 -6.56 -16.00 12.37
CA GLY A 462 -5.61 -15.83 11.28
C GLY A 462 -5.07 -14.41 11.23
N ARG A 463 -3.77 -14.28 10.92
CA ARG A 463 -3.13 -12.96 10.78
C ARG A 463 -2.36 -12.86 9.47
N VAL A 464 -2.61 -11.81 8.70
CA VAL A 464 -1.85 -11.51 7.47
C VAL A 464 -1.28 -10.10 7.51
N TYR A 465 0.03 -9.99 7.41
CA TYR A 465 0.73 -8.71 7.29
C TYR A 465 1.26 -8.61 5.88
N PHE A 466 0.73 -7.65 5.13
CA PHE A 466 0.92 -7.47 3.70
C PHE A 466 0.29 -8.57 2.84
N TYR A 467 -0.58 -8.15 1.93
CA TYR A 467 -1.12 -8.97 0.85
C TYR A 467 -1.01 -8.21 -0.47
N GLN A 468 -0.55 -8.89 -1.51
CA GLN A 468 -0.62 -8.43 -2.88
C GLN A 468 -1.23 -9.53 -3.75
N SER A 469 -2.12 -9.14 -4.63
CA SER A 469 -2.75 -10.05 -5.57
C SER A 469 -3.12 -9.35 -6.86
N GLU A 470 -2.97 -10.07 -7.96
CA GLU A 470 -3.58 -9.77 -9.24
C GLU A 470 -4.61 -10.86 -9.58
N ILE A 471 -5.83 -10.46 -9.93
CA ILE A 471 -6.88 -11.36 -10.41
C ILE A 471 -6.48 -11.90 -11.81
N PRO A 472 -6.93 -13.11 -12.23
CA PRO A 472 -6.62 -13.66 -13.55
C PRO A 472 -6.98 -12.68 -14.68
N TYR A 473 -6.06 -12.51 -15.62
CA TYR A 473 -6.27 -11.65 -16.79
C TYR A 473 -7.17 -12.29 -17.84
N ASP A 474 -7.22 -13.62 -17.84
CA ASP A 474 -7.68 -14.47 -18.91
C ASP A 474 -9.05 -15.19 -18.72
N PRO A 475 -9.97 -14.79 -17.81
CA PRO A 475 -11.34 -15.30 -17.87
C PRO A 475 -11.96 -15.01 -19.25
N PRO A 476 -12.49 -16.01 -19.97
CA PRO A 476 -12.90 -15.84 -21.36
C PRO A 476 -14.23 -15.08 -21.52
N ASN A 477 -15.07 -15.08 -20.48
CA ASN A 477 -16.31 -14.31 -20.40
C ASN A 477 -16.85 -14.35 -18.97
N GLN A 478 -17.82 -13.47 -18.67
CA GLN A 478 -18.39 -13.37 -17.33
C GLN A 478 -19.10 -14.66 -16.89
N GLU A 479 -19.81 -15.36 -17.78
CA GLU A 479 -20.62 -16.54 -17.45
C GLU A 479 -19.74 -17.69 -16.92
N SER A 480 -18.56 -17.87 -17.52
CA SER A 480 -17.58 -18.87 -17.11
C SER A 480 -16.86 -18.55 -15.79
N TRP A 481 -16.98 -17.30 -15.32
CA TRP A 481 -16.27 -16.81 -14.14
C TRP A 481 -17.23 -16.09 -13.18
N ARG A 482 -18.06 -16.91 -12.53
CA ARG A 482 -18.97 -16.51 -11.45
C ARG A 482 -18.82 -17.45 -10.26
N SER A 483 -18.89 -16.89 -9.07
CA SER A 483 -18.90 -17.61 -7.80
C SER A 483 -20.34 -17.77 -7.27
N VAL A 484 -20.49 -18.41 -6.11
CA VAL A 484 -21.78 -18.59 -5.39
C VAL A 484 -22.87 -19.17 -6.32
N GLY A 485 -22.59 -20.35 -6.90
CA GLY A 485 -23.54 -21.03 -7.78
C GLY A 485 -23.89 -20.26 -9.06
N GLY A 486 -23.02 -19.36 -9.51
CA GLY A 486 -23.22 -18.58 -10.73
C GLY A 486 -23.96 -17.25 -10.54
N THR A 487 -24.16 -16.81 -9.30
CA THR A 487 -24.92 -15.58 -8.97
C THR A 487 -24.05 -14.35 -8.76
N ARG A 488 -22.78 -14.51 -8.39
CA ARG A 488 -21.85 -13.40 -8.12
C ARG A 488 -20.78 -13.32 -9.19
N ASN A 489 -20.46 -12.11 -9.64
CA ASN A 489 -19.43 -11.90 -10.66
C ASN A 489 -18.02 -12.11 -10.08
N GLY A 490 -17.26 -13.04 -10.67
CA GLY A 490 -15.90 -13.38 -10.26
C GLY A 490 -15.78 -14.08 -8.91
N TYR A 491 -14.54 -14.41 -8.55
CA TYR A 491 -14.15 -14.96 -7.24
C TYR A 491 -13.26 -13.94 -6.55
N ALA A 492 -13.56 -13.63 -5.28
CA ALA A 492 -12.75 -12.69 -4.50
C ALA A 492 -11.30 -13.14 -4.43
N SER A 493 -10.37 -12.18 -4.43
CA SER A 493 -8.96 -12.48 -4.25
C SER A 493 -8.71 -13.05 -2.85
N TYR A 494 -9.27 -12.41 -1.83
CA TYR A 494 -9.12 -12.80 -0.43
C TYR A 494 -10.47 -13.18 0.18
N LYS A 495 -10.72 -14.48 0.40
CA LYS A 495 -11.95 -15.00 1.02
C LYS A 495 -11.67 -15.55 2.41
N VAL A 496 -12.25 -14.95 3.44
CA VAL A 496 -12.42 -15.55 4.76
C VAL A 496 -13.79 -16.21 4.83
N ALA A 497 -13.84 -17.48 5.21
CA ALA A 497 -15.05 -18.27 5.23
C ALA A 497 -16.07 -17.75 6.25
N ASP A 498 -17.36 -17.91 5.95
CA ASP A 498 -18.44 -17.24 6.69
C ASP A 498 -18.56 -17.69 8.16
N HIS A 499 -18.00 -18.86 8.49
CA HIS A 499 -18.00 -19.40 9.85
C HIS A 499 -16.83 -18.90 10.72
N VAL A 500 -15.86 -18.18 10.14
CA VAL A 500 -14.72 -17.64 10.88
C VAL A 500 -15.20 -16.48 11.76
N THR A 501 -14.78 -16.52 13.02
CA THR A 501 -15.18 -15.54 14.05
C THR A 501 -14.08 -14.56 14.40
N SER A 502 -12.82 -14.89 14.11
CA SER A 502 -11.68 -13.98 14.30
C SER A 502 -10.66 -14.10 13.18
N HIS A 503 -10.24 -12.96 12.65
CA HIS A 503 -9.22 -12.83 11.60
C HIS A 503 -8.75 -11.38 11.53
N GLU A 504 -7.47 -11.15 11.26
CA GLU A 504 -6.96 -9.78 11.16
C GLU A 504 -5.92 -9.65 10.04
N ALA A 505 -6.02 -8.62 9.20
CA ALA A 505 -5.08 -8.43 8.11
C ALA A 505 -4.75 -6.95 7.84
N TRP A 506 -3.50 -6.67 7.46
CA TRP A 506 -2.96 -5.31 7.28
C TRP A 506 -2.31 -5.13 5.92
N GLY A 507 -2.65 -4.05 5.20
CA GLY A 507 -2.04 -3.69 3.92
C GLY A 507 -2.39 -4.68 2.81
N LEU A 508 -3.66 -4.69 2.36
CA LEU A 508 -4.15 -5.61 1.34
C LEU A 508 -4.33 -4.90 -0.01
N GLY A 509 -3.56 -5.29 -1.02
CA GLY A 509 -3.66 -4.81 -2.39
C GLY A 509 -4.24 -5.87 -3.33
N VAL A 510 -5.30 -5.54 -4.07
CA VAL A 510 -5.92 -6.42 -5.09
C VAL A 510 -6.08 -5.69 -6.41
N TYR A 511 -5.44 -6.19 -7.47
CA TYR A 511 -5.36 -5.52 -8.76
C TYR A 511 -6.06 -6.33 -9.85
N SER A 512 -6.53 -5.64 -10.90
CA SER A 512 -7.12 -6.28 -12.08
C SER A 512 -6.62 -5.67 -13.38
N TYR A 513 -6.20 -6.52 -14.32
CA TYR A 513 -5.88 -6.14 -15.70
C TYR A 513 -6.83 -6.73 -16.74
N PHE A 514 -7.60 -7.79 -16.47
CA PHE A 514 -8.59 -8.40 -17.40
C PHE A 514 -8.32 -8.18 -18.91
N ARG A 515 -7.32 -8.90 -19.44
CA ARG A 515 -6.80 -8.77 -20.81
C ARG A 515 -7.77 -9.30 -21.87
N ASP A 516 -8.51 -10.36 -21.55
CA ASP A 516 -9.17 -11.17 -22.59
C ASP A 516 -10.66 -10.86 -22.76
N ALA A 517 -11.34 -10.32 -21.73
CA ALA A 517 -12.77 -10.00 -21.79
C ALA A 517 -13.16 -8.90 -20.78
N PRO A 518 -14.26 -8.16 -21.02
CA PRO A 518 -14.79 -7.14 -20.10
C PRO A 518 -15.52 -7.78 -18.91
N VAL A 519 -14.79 -8.60 -18.13
CA VAL A 519 -15.34 -9.27 -16.96
C VAL A 519 -15.28 -8.38 -15.73
N LYS A 520 -16.19 -8.64 -14.81
CA LYS A 520 -16.33 -7.90 -13.56
C LYS A 520 -16.01 -8.81 -12.40
N LEU A 521 -15.32 -8.26 -11.41
CA LEU A 521 -15.20 -8.82 -10.08
C LEU A 521 -16.10 -8.03 -9.14
N GLU A 522 -17.03 -8.69 -8.46
CA GLU A 522 -17.96 -7.98 -7.57
C GLU A 522 -17.25 -7.46 -6.31
N ASN A 523 -16.53 -8.34 -5.61
CA ASN A 523 -15.76 -7.98 -4.42
C ASN A 523 -14.31 -8.44 -4.59
N ALA A 524 -13.35 -7.55 -4.36
CA ALA A 524 -11.94 -7.94 -4.25
C ALA A 524 -11.70 -8.81 -3.01
N ILE A 525 -12.37 -8.50 -1.90
CA ILE A 525 -12.23 -9.17 -0.61
C ILE A 525 -13.62 -9.57 -0.09
N GLU A 526 -13.71 -10.78 0.46
CA GLU A 526 -14.93 -11.29 1.08
C GLU A 526 -14.64 -11.84 2.46
N VAL A 527 -15.28 -11.30 3.49
CA VAL A 527 -15.07 -11.72 4.88
C VAL A 527 -16.39 -11.78 5.64
N PRO A 528 -16.53 -12.58 6.71
CA PRO A 528 -17.71 -12.50 7.55
C PRO A 528 -17.75 -11.14 8.27
N SER A 529 -18.96 -10.63 8.48
CA SER A 529 -19.19 -9.45 9.30
C SER A 529 -19.36 -9.91 10.75
N THR A 530 -18.25 -10.01 11.48
CA THR A 530 -18.21 -10.36 12.91
C THR A 530 -17.17 -9.48 13.59
N ASP A 531 -17.38 -9.09 14.85
CA ASP A 531 -16.52 -8.11 15.55
C ASP A 531 -15.03 -8.54 15.66
N GLY A 532 -14.76 -9.84 15.55
CA GLY A 532 -13.41 -10.41 15.59
C GLY A 532 -12.69 -10.39 14.23
N VAL A 533 -13.36 -10.00 13.14
CA VAL A 533 -12.79 -9.99 11.78
C VAL A 533 -12.54 -8.56 11.32
N LYS A 534 -11.27 -8.19 11.24
CA LYS A 534 -10.81 -6.82 10.97
C LYS A 534 -9.82 -6.77 9.82
N LEU A 535 -9.94 -5.75 8.99
CA LEU A 535 -8.99 -5.51 7.91
C LEU A 535 -8.56 -4.04 7.93
N HIS A 536 -7.27 -3.80 7.71
CA HIS A 536 -6.64 -2.50 7.79
C HIS A 536 -5.95 -2.17 6.47
N HIS A 537 -6.16 -0.97 5.96
CA HIS A 537 -5.48 -0.39 4.80
C HIS A 537 -5.58 -1.27 3.55
N LEU A 538 -6.75 -1.20 2.91
CA LEU A 538 -7.10 -1.95 1.71
C LEU A 538 -6.97 -1.05 0.48
N THR A 539 -6.52 -1.60 -0.64
CA THR A 539 -6.47 -0.91 -1.93
C THR A 539 -6.86 -1.84 -3.06
N THR A 540 -7.70 -1.36 -3.97
CA THR A 540 -7.99 -2.03 -5.25
C THR A 540 -7.54 -1.16 -6.41
N ILE A 541 -6.95 -1.77 -7.45
CA ILE A 541 -6.46 -1.05 -8.63
C ILE A 541 -6.92 -1.72 -9.93
N TRP A 542 -7.33 -0.93 -10.91
CA TRP A 542 -7.56 -1.36 -12.29
C TRP A 542 -6.40 -0.91 -13.19
N LEU A 543 -5.75 -1.85 -13.89
CA LEU A 543 -4.44 -1.67 -14.53
C LEU A 543 -4.52 -1.52 -16.06
N ASN A 544 -5.48 -0.78 -16.59
CA ASN A 544 -5.69 -0.61 -18.05
C ASN A 544 -6.21 -1.85 -18.79
N GLY A 545 -7.12 -2.59 -18.19
CA GLY A 545 -7.73 -3.77 -18.81
C GLY A 545 -8.70 -3.50 -19.96
N VAL A 546 -9.38 -4.55 -20.42
CA VAL A 546 -10.43 -4.41 -21.45
C VAL A 546 -11.53 -3.47 -20.94
N ALA A 547 -11.88 -2.48 -21.75
CA ALA A 547 -12.92 -1.51 -21.42
C ALA A 547 -14.24 -2.21 -21.05
N GLY A 548 -14.82 -1.83 -19.91
CA GLY A 548 -16.02 -2.46 -19.34
C GLY A 548 -15.73 -3.54 -18.30
N SER A 549 -14.46 -3.95 -18.13
CA SER A 549 -14.03 -4.71 -16.97
C SER A 549 -13.91 -3.80 -15.74
N GLU A 550 -14.13 -4.37 -14.55
CA GLU A 550 -14.04 -3.61 -13.28
C GLU A 550 -13.82 -4.52 -12.08
N ILE A 551 -13.30 -3.95 -10.99
CA ILE A 551 -13.57 -4.42 -9.63
C ILE A 551 -14.67 -3.50 -9.08
N THR A 552 -15.78 -4.06 -8.63
CA THR A 552 -16.97 -3.28 -8.26
C THR A 552 -16.84 -2.72 -6.84
N HIS A 553 -16.30 -3.52 -5.91
CA HIS A 553 -16.14 -3.16 -4.50
C HIS A 553 -14.82 -3.68 -3.94
N ILE A 554 -14.29 -2.96 -2.94
CA ILE A 554 -13.10 -3.37 -2.19
C ILE A 554 -13.41 -4.60 -1.34
N VAL A 555 -14.44 -4.52 -0.50
CA VAL A 555 -14.79 -5.58 0.46
C VAL A 555 -16.30 -5.64 0.71
N ASN A 556 -16.92 -6.82 0.59
CA ASN A 556 -18.33 -7.06 0.96
C ASN A 556 -19.34 -5.98 0.48
N GLY A 557 -19.26 -5.51 -0.76
CA GLY A 557 -20.13 -4.47 -1.29
C GLY A 557 -19.76 -3.04 -0.88
N THR A 558 -18.66 -2.87 -0.14
CA THR A 558 -18.15 -1.59 0.36
C THR A 558 -16.89 -1.17 -0.41
N GLY A 559 -16.71 0.15 -0.59
CA GLY A 559 -15.67 0.73 -1.43
C GLY A 559 -16.16 0.96 -2.86
N GLY A 560 -15.61 1.97 -3.52
CA GLY A 560 -15.96 2.32 -4.89
C GLY A 560 -15.42 1.32 -5.91
N ARG A 561 -15.90 1.43 -7.15
CA ARG A 561 -15.43 0.65 -8.28
C ARG A 561 -14.13 1.19 -8.86
N VAL A 562 -13.32 0.31 -9.45
CA VAL A 562 -12.17 0.66 -10.30
C VAL A 562 -12.33 0.06 -11.70
N TYR A 563 -12.18 0.87 -12.74
CA TYR A 563 -12.58 0.53 -14.13
C TYR A 563 -11.92 1.39 -15.23
N ALA A 564 -11.12 2.41 -14.89
CA ALA A 564 -10.47 3.30 -15.87
C ALA A 564 -9.21 3.96 -15.28
N ASN A 565 -8.27 4.40 -16.11
CA ASN A 565 -7.08 5.12 -15.61
C ASN A 565 -7.33 6.61 -15.33
N ASN A 566 -8.47 7.16 -15.76
CA ASN A 566 -8.82 8.55 -15.57
C ASN A 566 -10.34 8.69 -15.34
N PRO A 567 -10.78 9.45 -14.32
CA PRO A 567 -9.95 10.12 -13.31
C PRO A 567 -9.25 9.13 -12.36
N PRO A 568 -8.22 9.51 -11.58
CA PRO A 568 -7.44 8.58 -10.75
C PRO A 568 -8.25 7.72 -9.78
N GLU A 569 -9.36 8.24 -9.26
CA GLU A 569 -10.31 7.49 -8.42
C GLU A 569 -11.04 6.36 -9.17
N ALA A 570 -11.11 6.42 -10.50
CA ALA A 570 -11.57 5.30 -11.32
C ALA A 570 -10.49 4.22 -11.48
N MET A 571 -9.22 4.53 -11.22
CA MET A 571 -8.10 3.60 -11.30
C MET A 571 -7.89 2.89 -9.97
N ARG A 572 -7.96 3.64 -8.87
CA ARG A 572 -7.63 3.16 -7.53
C ARG A 572 -8.69 3.56 -6.52
N GLN A 573 -9.04 2.61 -5.67
CA GLN A 573 -9.91 2.81 -4.51
C GLN A 573 -9.22 2.28 -3.27
N VAL A 574 -9.48 2.91 -2.12
CA VAL A 574 -8.84 2.58 -0.84
C VAL A 574 -9.88 2.55 0.28
N ALA A 575 -9.67 1.68 1.26
CA ALA A 575 -10.44 1.66 2.50
C ALA A 575 -9.49 1.57 3.69
N LYS A 576 -9.66 2.45 4.68
CA LYS A 576 -8.78 2.45 5.86
C LYS A 576 -9.04 1.27 6.78
N GLU A 577 -10.32 0.98 7.04
CA GLU A 577 -10.74 0.00 8.03
C GLU A 577 -11.96 -0.79 7.53
N PHE A 578 -12.00 -2.08 7.85
CA PHE A 578 -13.19 -2.90 7.88
C PHE A 578 -13.30 -3.47 9.30
N PRO A 579 -14.22 -2.95 10.16
CA PRO A 579 -14.20 -3.28 11.58
C PRO A 579 -14.86 -4.62 11.96
N GLY A 580 -15.57 -5.26 11.02
CA GLY A 580 -16.46 -6.39 11.32
C GLY A 580 -17.68 -5.95 12.16
N GLN A 581 -18.90 -6.34 11.79
CA GLN A 581 -20.10 -6.00 12.57
C GLN A 581 -20.99 -7.22 12.78
N ASN A 582 -21.30 -7.58 14.03
CA ASN A 582 -22.31 -8.60 14.32
C ASN A 582 -23.76 -8.08 14.13
N PRO A 583 -24.61 -8.71 13.28
CA PRO A 583 -26.03 -8.38 13.23
C PRO A 583 -26.79 -9.12 14.35
N GLY A 584 -27.00 -8.48 15.51
CA GLY A 584 -28.12 -8.85 16.40
C GLY A 584 -27.96 -8.66 17.92
N THR A 585 -28.46 -7.56 18.46
CA THR A 585 -29.78 -7.54 19.18
C THR A 585 -30.19 -6.10 19.50
N PRO A 586 -31.48 -5.74 19.32
CA PRO A 586 -32.00 -4.41 19.59
C PRO A 586 -32.33 -4.22 21.09
N ASP A 587 -31.86 -3.15 21.73
CA ASP A 587 -32.43 -2.68 23.01
C ASP A 587 -33.50 -1.60 22.72
N PRO A 588 -34.76 -1.82 23.13
CA PRO A 588 -35.88 -0.92 22.88
C PRO A 588 -35.91 0.19 23.94
N ARG A 589 -35.27 1.33 23.64
CA ARG A 589 -35.82 2.65 23.99
C ARG A 589 -35.06 3.74 23.25
N PRO A 590 -35.75 4.58 22.46
CA PRO A 590 -35.09 5.65 21.73
C PRO A 590 -34.61 6.72 22.73
N PRO A 591 -33.35 7.20 22.67
CA PRO A 591 -33.09 8.55 23.11
C PRO A 591 -34.01 9.47 22.28
N PRO A 592 -34.58 10.53 22.89
CA PRO A 592 -35.52 11.38 22.19
C PRO A 592 -34.86 11.84 20.89
N PRO A 593 -35.58 11.81 19.76
CA PRO A 593 -34.99 12.15 18.49
C PRO A 593 -34.33 13.53 18.67
N PRO A 594 -33.05 13.71 18.30
CA PRO A 594 -32.62 15.06 18.00
C PRO A 594 -33.65 15.59 17.00
N PRO A 595 -34.21 16.79 17.22
CA PRO A 595 -35.23 17.31 16.33
C PRO A 595 -34.69 17.20 14.92
N PRO A 596 -35.54 16.87 13.92
CA PRO A 596 -35.07 16.71 12.56
C PRO A 596 -34.33 17.99 12.21
N VAL A 597 -33.00 17.92 12.10
CA VAL A 597 -32.30 19.00 11.45
C VAL A 597 -32.75 18.81 10.01
N PRO A 598 -33.50 19.78 9.44
CA PRO A 598 -33.74 19.77 8.01
C PRO A 598 -32.35 19.58 7.38
N ARG A 599 -32.20 18.77 6.33
CA ARG A 599 -30.93 18.80 5.58
C ARG A 599 -30.73 20.24 5.08
N SER A 600 -30.10 21.09 5.88
CA SER A 600 -29.67 22.42 5.49
C SER A 600 -28.46 22.13 4.63
N SER A 601 -28.68 22.12 3.33
CA SER A 601 -27.62 21.99 2.36
C SER A 601 -26.50 23.00 2.64
N LYS A 602 -25.24 22.66 2.36
CA LYS A 602 -24.06 23.46 2.72
C LYS A 602 -23.95 24.80 1.98
N ARG A 603 -24.73 24.98 0.91
CA ARG A 603 -24.60 26.10 -0.03
C ARG A 603 -25.18 27.39 0.50
N GLY A 604 -24.40 28.45 0.37
CA GLY A 604 -24.74 29.81 0.77
C GLY A 604 -24.69 30.81 -0.38
N LEU A 605 -25.20 32.01 -0.12
CA LEU A 605 -25.15 33.14 -1.06
C LEU A 605 -24.33 34.28 -0.45
N CYS A 606 -23.32 34.76 -1.19
CA CYS A 606 -22.67 36.04 -0.91
C CYS A 606 -23.51 37.16 -1.54
N TRP A 607 -24.50 37.68 -0.81
CA TRP A 607 -25.56 38.56 -1.33
C TRP A 607 -25.23 40.03 -1.06
N PRO A 608 -24.82 40.83 -2.07
CA PRO A 608 -24.37 42.21 -1.83
C PRO A 608 -25.46 43.10 -1.21
N VAL A 609 -25.07 44.04 -0.35
CA VAL A 609 -25.99 44.98 0.32
C VAL A 609 -26.75 45.88 -0.65
N ASP A 610 -26.17 46.16 -1.82
CA ASP A 610 -26.74 46.97 -2.88
C ASP A 610 -27.55 46.16 -3.91
N ASN A 611 -27.69 44.86 -3.69
CA ASN A 611 -28.46 43.98 -4.56
C ASN A 611 -29.95 44.35 -4.51
N LYS A 612 -30.51 44.69 -5.67
CA LYS A 612 -31.92 45.12 -5.82
C LYS A 612 -32.87 43.97 -6.07
N ASP A 613 -32.33 42.78 -6.36
CA ASP A 613 -33.12 41.59 -6.64
C ASP A 613 -33.70 40.98 -5.35
N SER A 614 -34.68 40.10 -5.53
CA SER A 614 -35.26 39.33 -4.41
C SER A 614 -34.53 38.01 -4.25
N VAL A 615 -34.15 37.67 -3.01
CA VAL A 615 -33.54 36.37 -2.70
C VAL A 615 -34.50 35.19 -2.94
N THR A 616 -35.80 35.44 -3.06
CA THR A 616 -36.85 34.41 -3.23
C THR A 616 -36.62 33.51 -4.44
N SER A 617 -35.91 34.00 -5.47
CA SER A 617 -35.51 33.21 -6.64
C SER A 617 -34.60 32.03 -6.30
N PHE A 618 -33.96 32.05 -5.12
CA PHE A 618 -33.11 30.98 -4.59
C PHE A 618 -33.77 30.15 -3.49
N THR A 619 -34.98 30.48 -3.03
CA THR A 619 -35.61 29.83 -1.87
C THR A 619 -36.81 28.94 -2.24
N ARG A 620 -36.77 28.30 -3.42
CA ARG A 620 -37.86 27.44 -3.89
C ARG A 620 -37.82 26.04 -3.25
N PRO A 621 -38.94 25.29 -3.20
CA PRO A 621 -38.93 23.90 -2.73
C PRO A 621 -37.89 23.05 -3.45
N GLY A 622 -37.10 22.30 -2.69
CA GLY A 622 -36.02 21.46 -3.22
C GLY A 622 -34.69 22.19 -3.46
N THR A 623 -34.57 23.48 -3.13
CA THR A 623 -33.29 24.18 -3.21
C THR A 623 -32.24 23.58 -2.27
N LYS A 624 -30.99 23.60 -2.72
CA LYS A 624 -29.77 23.34 -1.96
C LYS A 624 -29.19 24.60 -1.31
N VAL A 625 -29.82 25.77 -1.38
CA VAL A 625 -29.34 26.97 -0.69
C VAL A 625 -30.00 27.04 0.69
N SER A 626 -29.21 27.23 1.75
CA SER A 626 -29.74 27.24 3.13
C SER A 626 -29.35 28.47 3.97
N TRP A 627 -28.35 29.24 3.53
CA TRP A 627 -27.86 30.40 4.27
C TRP A 627 -27.37 31.49 3.32
N LEU A 628 -27.17 32.70 3.84
CA LEU A 628 -26.57 33.81 3.12
C LEU A 628 -25.85 34.76 4.08
N TYR A 629 -24.93 35.55 3.53
CA TYR A 629 -24.32 36.69 4.21
C TYR A 629 -24.08 37.82 3.18
N ASN A 630 -23.78 39.03 3.65
CA ASN A 630 -23.75 40.24 2.81
C ASN A 630 -22.58 41.19 3.15
N TRP A 631 -21.49 40.68 3.72
CA TRP A 631 -20.35 41.49 4.21
C TRP A 631 -20.71 42.56 5.25
N SER A 632 -21.89 42.45 5.88
CA SER A 632 -22.40 43.40 6.86
C SER A 632 -22.86 42.68 8.13
N PRO A 633 -22.80 43.35 9.30
CA PRO A 633 -23.44 42.84 10.50
C PRO A 633 -24.97 42.97 10.44
N ASP A 634 -25.51 43.74 9.50
CA ASP A 634 -26.93 44.06 9.38
C ASP A 634 -27.60 43.28 8.22
N PRO A 635 -28.74 42.59 8.45
CA PRO A 635 -29.51 41.96 7.38
C PRO A 635 -30.17 43.01 6.48
N GLN A 636 -30.32 42.71 5.19
CA GLN A 636 -31.07 43.56 4.27
C GLN A 636 -32.58 43.26 4.30
N PRO A 637 -33.46 44.25 4.05
CA PRO A 637 -34.90 44.00 4.00
C PRO A 637 -35.30 42.93 2.97
N ASN A 638 -34.61 42.86 1.82
CA ASN A 638 -34.88 41.90 0.74
C ASN A 638 -34.33 40.48 0.99
N THR A 639 -33.65 40.23 2.12
CA THR A 639 -33.10 38.90 2.47
C THR A 639 -33.91 38.16 3.54
N THR A 640 -35.00 38.75 4.06
CA THR A 640 -35.76 38.23 5.22
C THR A 640 -36.93 37.30 4.85
N SER A 641 -36.75 36.37 3.91
CA SER A 641 -37.81 35.42 3.51
C SER A 641 -38.11 34.33 4.55
N GLY A 642 -37.36 34.28 5.67
CA GLY A 642 -37.49 33.27 6.73
C GLY A 642 -37.04 31.85 6.33
N MET A 643 -36.62 31.65 5.07
CA MET A 643 -36.19 30.35 4.53
C MET A 643 -34.67 30.16 4.50
N LEU A 644 -33.90 31.25 4.58
CA LEU A 644 -32.43 31.22 4.63
C LEU A 644 -31.96 31.78 5.96
N GLU A 645 -30.96 31.14 6.55
CA GLU A 645 -30.25 31.70 7.71
C GLU A 645 -29.39 32.88 7.24
N PHE A 646 -29.62 34.07 7.81
CA PHE A 646 -28.70 35.19 7.66
C PHE A 646 -27.54 35.03 8.64
N VAL A 647 -26.31 35.04 8.14
CA VAL A 647 -25.09 35.00 8.95
C VAL A 647 -24.43 36.39 8.89
N PRO A 648 -24.45 37.17 9.97
CA PRO A 648 -23.74 38.45 10.04
C PRO A 648 -22.24 38.29 9.82
N MET A 649 -21.61 39.29 9.22
CA MET A 649 -20.15 39.39 9.12
C MET A 649 -19.67 40.71 9.73
N GLN A 650 -18.65 40.66 10.58
CA GLN A 650 -17.93 41.86 10.98
C GLN A 650 -16.75 42.06 10.04
N TRP A 651 -16.93 42.87 8.98
CA TRP A 651 -15.96 42.99 7.89
C TRP A 651 -14.56 43.45 8.35
N ASN A 652 -14.48 44.41 9.28
CA ASN A 652 -13.23 44.90 9.87
C ASN A 652 -13.45 45.39 11.32
N HIS A 653 -12.53 46.16 11.92
CA HIS A 653 -12.69 46.70 13.28
C HIS A 653 -13.66 47.90 13.40
N VAL A 654 -14.14 48.47 12.31
CA VAL A 654 -14.98 49.68 12.32
C VAL A 654 -16.34 49.34 12.93
N ASN A 655 -16.78 50.16 13.90
CA ASN A 655 -18.04 50.01 14.64
C ASN A 655 -18.22 48.63 15.31
N ILE A 656 -17.13 47.90 15.60
CA ILE A 656 -17.19 46.56 16.20
C ILE A 656 -17.86 46.55 17.58
N ASP A 657 -17.85 47.67 18.30
CA ASP A 657 -18.57 47.85 19.57
C ASP A 657 -20.10 47.66 19.45
N GLU A 658 -20.67 47.90 18.28
CA GLU A 658 -22.10 47.73 18.01
C GLU A 658 -22.46 46.27 17.70
N LEU A 659 -21.47 45.42 17.39
CA LEU A 659 -21.66 44.06 16.88
C LEU A 659 -22.55 43.21 17.80
N GLY A 660 -22.31 43.26 19.11
CA GLY A 660 -23.12 42.50 20.06
C GLY A 660 -24.60 42.89 20.04
N GLY A 661 -24.91 44.19 19.94
CA GLY A 661 -26.28 44.68 19.82
C GLY A 661 -26.94 44.28 18.50
N LYS A 662 -26.18 44.26 17.41
CA LYS A 662 -26.65 43.84 16.07
C LYS A 662 -26.94 42.33 16.01
N LEU A 663 -26.08 41.48 16.59
CA LEU A 663 -26.36 40.05 16.71
C LEU A 663 -27.59 39.77 17.58
N GLN A 664 -27.72 40.46 18.70
CA GLN A 664 -28.90 40.31 19.57
C GLN A 664 -30.18 40.72 18.84
N SER A 665 -30.16 41.82 18.09
CA SER A 665 -31.31 42.33 17.34
C SER A 665 -31.72 41.42 16.18
N SER A 666 -30.74 40.80 15.50
CA SER A 666 -30.98 39.85 14.41
C SER A 666 -31.29 38.42 14.88
N GLY A 667 -30.97 38.09 16.14
CA GLY A 667 -31.10 36.74 16.70
C GLY A 667 -30.10 35.73 16.13
N ALA A 668 -29.03 36.20 15.48
CA ALA A 668 -28.04 35.35 14.83
C ALA A 668 -27.26 34.49 15.84
N ARG A 669 -27.04 33.22 15.50
CA ARG A 669 -26.27 32.26 16.32
C ARG A 669 -24.90 31.94 15.76
N THR A 670 -24.59 32.46 14.59
CA THR A 670 -23.31 32.27 13.89
C THR A 670 -22.84 33.62 13.36
N LEU A 671 -21.53 33.87 13.41
CA LEU A 671 -20.87 35.11 12.99
C LEU A 671 -19.66 34.79 12.10
N LEU A 672 -19.49 35.52 11.01
CA LEU A 672 -18.26 35.55 10.23
C LEU A 672 -17.34 36.67 10.72
N GLY A 673 -16.04 36.35 10.86
CA GLY A 673 -15.00 37.28 11.26
C GLY A 673 -14.59 38.25 10.14
N PHE A 674 -13.42 38.86 10.30
CA PHE A 674 -12.90 39.89 9.39
C PHE A 674 -12.64 39.36 7.98
N ASN A 675 -12.84 40.20 6.96
CA ASN A 675 -12.76 39.82 5.55
C ASN A 675 -11.40 40.17 4.93
N GLU A 676 -10.59 39.18 4.60
CA GLU A 676 -9.26 39.31 4.00
C GLU A 676 -8.37 40.36 4.70
N PRO A 677 -8.21 40.27 6.03
CA PRO A 677 -7.44 41.26 6.80
C PRO A 677 -5.98 41.36 6.39
N GLU A 678 -5.43 40.33 5.77
CA GLU A 678 -4.05 40.27 5.29
C GLU A 678 -3.82 41.04 3.99
N LEU A 679 -4.88 41.51 3.32
CA LEU A 679 -4.80 42.26 2.08
C LEU A 679 -5.01 43.76 2.30
N GLY A 680 -4.14 44.58 1.69
CA GLY A 680 -4.11 46.03 1.89
C GLY A 680 -5.29 46.78 1.25
N ASP A 681 -5.92 46.19 0.25
CA ASP A 681 -7.10 46.67 -0.48
C ASP A 681 -8.42 46.12 0.07
N GLN A 682 -8.37 45.32 1.14
CA GLN A 682 -9.52 44.71 1.81
C GLN A 682 -9.68 45.27 3.24
N SER A 683 -10.01 44.44 4.24
CA SER A 683 -10.19 44.94 5.61
C SER A 683 -8.90 45.46 6.25
N ASN A 684 -7.73 45.07 5.72
CA ASN A 684 -6.40 45.62 6.01
C ASN A 684 -6.13 45.80 7.51
N MET A 685 -5.99 44.67 8.21
CA MET A 685 -5.77 44.64 9.65
C MET A 685 -4.49 43.86 9.96
N SER A 686 -3.66 44.41 10.85
CA SER A 686 -2.54 43.63 11.40
C SER A 686 -3.06 42.50 12.29
N VAL A 687 -2.26 41.45 12.45
CA VAL A 687 -2.57 40.32 13.35
C VAL A 687 -2.88 40.82 14.77
N GLU A 688 -2.12 41.79 15.27
CA GLU A 688 -2.26 42.32 16.63
C GLU A 688 -3.55 43.13 16.81
N LEU A 689 -3.92 43.93 15.80
CA LEU A 689 -5.18 44.67 15.81
C LEU A 689 -6.35 43.70 15.76
N ALA A 690 -6.34 42.74 14.83
CA ALA A 690 -7.41 41.75 14.68
C ALA A 690 -7.57 40.90 15.95
N ALA A 691 -6.47 40.40 16.52
CA ALA A 691 -6.51 39.57 17.73
C ALA A 691 -7.04 40.35 18.94
N ARG A 692 -6.63 41.62 19.10
CA ARG A 692 -7.14 42.48 20.18
C ARG A 692 -8.64 42.70 20.07
N GLU A 693 -9.12 43.07 18.89
CA GLU A 693 -10.56 43.33 18.68
C GLU A 693 -11.39 42.04 18.77
N TRP A 694 -10.85 40.90 18.33
CA TRP A 694 -11.47 39.59 18.50
C TRP A 694 -11.70 39.25 19.98
N VAL A 695 -10.65 39.32 20.80
CA VAL A 695 -10.74 39.03 22.24
C VAL A 695 -11.68 40.01 22.96
N ARG A 696 -11.71 41.28 22.51
CA ARG A 696 -12.54 42.34 23.12
C ARG A 696 -14.02 42.20 22.79
N CYS A 697 -14.36 41.88 21.54
CA CYS A 697 -15.74 42.00 21.04
C CYS A 697 -16.36 40.68 20.58
N ILE A 698 -15.58 39.75 20.01
CA ILE A 698 -16.09 38.50 19.45
C ILE A 698 -16.08 37.38 20.50
N GLU A 699 -15.02 37.26 21.30
CA GLU A 699 -14.92 36.21 22.32
C GLU A 699 -16.04 36.30 23.40
N PRO A 700 -16.48 37.48 23.87
CA PRO A 700 -17.65 37.55 24.76
C PRO A 700 -18.92 37.00 24.13
N LEU A 701 -19.10 37.17 22.81
CA LEU A 701 -20.23 36.61 22.06
C LEU A 701 -20.11 35.08 21.94
N ARG A 702 -18.89 34.57 21.70
CA ARG A 702 -18.61 33.12 21.72
C ARG A 702 -18.94 32.49 23.06
N LYS A 703 -18.53 33.13 24.16
CA LYS A 703 -18.89 32.69 25.52
C LYS A 703 -20.39 32.76 25.80
N ALA A 704 -21.12 33.63 25.10
CA ALA A 704 -22.59 33.70 25.14
C ALA A 704 -23.29 32.68 24.21
N GLY A 705 -22.53 31.81 23.53
CA GLY A 705 -23.05 30.72 22.70
C GLY A 705 -23.17 31.02 21.21
N VAL A 706 -22.60 32.13 20.72
CA VAL A 706 -22.50 32.43 19.28
C VAL A 706 -21.31 31.68 18.69
N ARG A 707 -21.49 30.93 17.59
CA ARG A 707 -20.36 30.35 16.85
C ARG A 707 -19.68 31.42 16.00
N ALA A 708 -18.36 31.54 16.06
CA ALA A 708 -17.61 32.51 15.27
C ALA A 708 -16.57 31.85 14.37
N GLY A 709 -16.63 32.18 13.09
CA GLY A 709 -15.65 31.79 12.09
C GLY A 709 -14.41 32.68 12.14
N SER A 710 -13.26 32.10 11.85
CA SER A 710 -12.01 32.86 11.72
C SER A 710 -12.15 34.02 10.72
N PRO A 711 -11.19 34.97 10.71
CA PRO A 711 -11.05 35.85 9.56
C PRO A 711 -10.96 35.04 8.26
N GLY A 712 -11.71 35.47 7.23
CA GLY A 712 -11.74 34.85 5.91
C GLY A 712 -10.53 35.28 5.11
N ILE A 713 -9.53 34.41 4.97
CA ILE A 713 -8.29 34.73 4.26
C ILE A 713 -8.38 34.43 2.76
N SER A 714 -7.69 35.23 1.96
CA SER A 714 -7.48 34.98 0.54
C SER A 714 -6.56 33.78 0.28
N SER A 715 -6.51 33.34 -0.96
CA SER A 715 -5.57 32.33 -1.43
C SER A 715 -4.17 32.89 -1.75
N ALA A 716 -3.85 34.11 -1.32
CA ALA A 716 -2.51 34.67 -1.47
C ALA A 716 -1.47 33.89 -0.63
N PRO A 717 -0.18 33.84 -1.05
CA PRO A 717 0.84 33.04 -0.37
C PRO A 717 0.99 33.29 1.14
N HIS A 718 0.65 34.50 1.61
CA HIS A 718 0.75 34.90 3.02
C HIS A 718 -0.54 34.69 3.84
N GLY A 719 -1.67 34.33 3.22
CA GLY A 719 -2.97 34.21 3.89
C GLY A 719 -2.98 33.20 5.04
N VAL A 720 -2.56 31.96 4.76
CA VAL A 720 -2.51 30.88 5.78
C VAL A 720 -1.55 31.23 6.92
N GLY A 721 -0.42 31.87 6.59
CA GLY A 721 0.55 32.36 7.57
C GLY A 721 -0.07 33.40 8.51
N TRP A 722 -0.74 34.41 7.94
CA TRP A 722 -1.42 35.45 8.71
C TRP A 722 -2.47 34.87 9.66
N LEU A 723 -3.30 33.92 9.17
CA LEU A 723 -4.35 33.32 9.99
C LEU A 723 -3.78 32.46 11.12
N ARG A 724 -2.70 31.71 10.87
CA ARG A 724 -2.01 30.95 11.92
C ARG A 724 -1.49 31.87 13.02
N ASP A 725 -0.89 33.00 12.65
CA ASP A 725 -0.33 33.96 13.59
C ASP A 725 -1.45 34.65 14.40
N PHE A 726 -2.59 34.96 13.77
CA PHE A 726 -3.81 35.41 14.45
C PHE A 726 -4.35 34.37 15.45
N LEU A 727 -4.47 33.10 15.05
CA LEU A 727 -4.93 32.03 15.93
C LEU A 727 -4.02 31.88 17.15
N ALA A 728 -2.70 31.95 16.95
CA ALA A 728 -1.74 31.94 18.04
C ALA A 728 -1.93 33.13 19.00
N ALA A 729 -2.14 34.33 18.45
CA ALA A 729 -2.34 35.55 19.24
C ALA A 729 -3.62 35.51 20.10
N ILE A 730 -4.76 35.06 19.55
CA ILE A 730 -6.00 34.96 20.33
C ILE A 730 -5.97 33.83 21.36
N ARG A 731 -5.29 32.71 21.06
CA ARG A 731 -5.13 31.58 22.00
C ARG A 731 -4.25 31.95 23.18
N ALA A 732 -3.23 32.80 22.98
CA ALA A 732 -2.47 33.38 24.08
C ALA A 732 -3.36 34.23 25.03
N GLY A 733 -4.45 34.80 24.51
CA GLY A 733 -5.48 35.51 25.28
C GLY A 733 -6.61 34.63 25.85
N GLY A 734 -6.51 33.29 25.71
CA GLY A 734 -7.54 32.35 26.19
C GLY A 734 -8.82 32.32 25.33
N SER A 735 -8.71 32.69 24.05
CA SER A 735 -9.80 32.71 23.06
C SER A 735 -9.51 31.69 21.94
N ASP A 736 -10.49 31.41 21.07
CA ASP A 736 -10.29 30.60 19.86
C ASP A 736 -11.32 30.94 18.76
N VAL A 737 -11.38 30.12 17.71
CA VAL A 737 -12.44 30.12 16.67
C VAL A 737 -13.21 28.79 16.68
N ASP A 738 -14.41 28.78 16.10
CA ASP A 738 -15.27 27.58 15.99
C ASP A 738 -15.16 26.88 14.62
N PHE A 739 -14.72 27.61 13.59
CA PHE A 739 -14.48 27.11 12.23
C PHE A 739 -13.53 28.05 11.48
N TYR A 740 -12.85 27.55 10.45
CA TYR A 740 -11.97 28.37 9.61
C TYR A 740 -12.72 28.93 8.39
N CYS A 741 -12.48 30.18 8.03
CA CYS A 741 -13.03 30.82 6.84
C CYS A 741 -11.95 30.97 5.77
N LEU A 742 -12.22 30.50 4.55
CA LEU A 742 -11.27 30.52 3.42
C LEU A 742 -11.91 31.11 2.18
N HIS A 743 -11.13 31.89 1.41
CA HIS A 743 -11.50 32.40 0.10
C HIS A 743 -10.61 31.85 -1.00
N TRP A 744 -11.17 31.68 -2.21
CA TRP A 744 -10.36 31.27 -3.36
C TRP A 744 -10.89 31.80 -4.69
N TYR A 745 -9.98 32.34 -5.51
CA TYR A 745 -10.28 32.76 -6.87
C TYR A 745 -9.17 32.31 -7.80
N GLY A 746 -9.52 31.64 -8.90
CA GLY A 746 -8.55 31.15 -9.87
C GLY A 746 -9.20 30.36 -10.99
N GLU A 747 -8.41 29.76 -11.87
CA GLU A 747 -8.92 29.22 -13.13
C GLU A 747 -9.28 27.73 -13.09
N ALA A 748 -8.68 26.93 -12.21
CA ALA A 748 -8.75 25.46 -12.31
C ALA A 748 -9.15 24.78 -10.99
N LEU A 749 -9.96 23.72 -11.09
CA LEU A 749 -10.45 22.94 -9.94
C LEU A 749 -9.30 22.37 -9.09
N GLY A 750 -8.22 21.90 -9.74
CA GLY A 750 -7.04 21.40 -9.04
C GLY A 750 -6.46 22.45 -8.08
N GLY A 751 -6.27 23.69 -8.55
CA GLY A 751 -5.75 24.77 -7.70
C GLY A 751 -6.70 25.17 -6.57
N PHE A 752 -8.02 25.02 -6.76
CA PHE A 752 -9.00 25.23 -5.69
C PHE A 752 -8.93 24.14 -4.63
N TYR A 753 -8.91 22.87 -5.06
CA TYR A 753 -8.84 21.72 -4.17
C TYR A 753 -7.54 21.70 -3.39
N ASP A 754 -6.42 21.96 -4.06
CA ASP A 754 -5.11 22.09 -3.42
C ASP A 754 -5.12 23.16 -2.34
N HIS A 755 -5.71 24.33 -2.62
CA HIS A 755 -5.77 25.42 -1.65
C HIS A 755 -6.59 25.07 -0.40
N ILE A 756 -7.84 24.60 -0.57
CA ILE A 756 -8.72 24.34 0.58
C ILE A 756 -8.19 23.20 1.47
N TRP A 757 -7.59 22.16 0.87
CA TRP A 757 -6.99 21.06 1.62
C TRP A 757 -5.68 21.46 2.29
N SER A 758 -4.84 22.23 1.60
CA SER A 758 -3.59 22.73 2.15
C SER A 758 -3.83 23.66 3.33
N ALA A 759 -4.76 24.61 3.19
CA ALA A 759 -5.14 25.52 4.27
C ALA A 759 -5.75 24.77 5.47
N TYR A 760 -6.65 23.81 5.24
CA TYR A 760 -7.27 23.02 6.30
C TYR A 760 -6.23 22.27 7.16
N HIS A 761 -5.25 21.63 6.54
CA HIS A 761 -4.21 20.90 7.27
C HIS A 761 -3.19 21.82 7.93
N GLN A 762 -2.82 22.93 7.31
CA GLN A 762 -1.87 23.88 7.88
C GLN A 762 -2.43 24.65 9.09
N LEU A 763 -3.74 24.89 9.13
CA LEU A 763 -4.42 25.56 10.25
C LEU A 763 -4.73 24.60 11.41
N GLY A 764 -4.73 23.29 11.14
CA GLY A 764 -5.07 22.22 12.08
C GLY A 764 -6.39 21.57 11.69
N PRO A 765 -6.44 20.26 11.37
CA PRO A 765 -7.64 19.60 10.88
C PRO A 765 -8.61 19.20 12.02
N ASP A 766 -8.82 20.09 12.98
CA ASP A 766 -9.62 19.89 14.20
C ASP A 766 -10.94 20.67 14.21
N ARG A 767 -11.15 21.56 13.22
CA ARG A 767 -12.34 22.41 13.13
C ARG A 767 -12.94 22.39 11.73
N PRO A 768 -14.28 22.51 11.60
CA PRO A 768 -14.89 22.65 10.29
C PRO A 768 -14.39 23.87 9.52
N VAL A 769 -14.56 23.85 8.20
CA VAL A 769 -14.19 24.92 7.27
C VAL A 769 -15.44 25.48 6.61
N TRP A 770 -15.49 26.80 6.49
CA TRP A 770 -16.44 27.54 5.69
C TRP A 770 -15.69 28.21 4.53
N ILE A 771 -16.04 27.86 3.30
CA ILE A 771 -15.48 28.53 2.12
C ILE A 771 -16.40 29.71 1.80
N THR A 772 -16.13 30.84 2.45
CA THR A 772 -17.05 31.98 2.46
C THR A 772 -17.08 32.72 1.13
N GLU A 773 -16.04 32.61 0.30
CA GLU A 773 -16.03 33.13 -1.07
C GLU A 773 -15.23 32.23 -2.00
N PHE A 774 -15.79 31.87 -3.16
CA PHE A 774 -14.97 31.34 -4.24
C PHE A 774 -15.61 31.51 -5.61
N ALA A 775 -14.79 31.64 -6.66
CA ALA A 775 -15.23 31.62 -8.05
C ALA A 775 -14.10 31.24 -9.04
N CYS A 776 -14.51 30.77 -10.22
CA CYS A 776 -13.62 30.52 -11.34
C CYS A 776 -13.37 31.81 -12.13
N THR A 777 -12.14 32.31 -12.14
CA THR A 777 -11.78 33.60 -12.77
C THR A 777 -10.32 33.69 -13.20
N ASN A 778 -10.10 34.45 -14.27
CA ASN A 778 -8.79 34.93 -14.72
C ASN A 778 -8.65 36.46 -14.54
N TRP A 779 -9.57 37.08 -13.79
CA TRP A 779 -9.63 38.52 -13.49
C TRP A 779 -9.78 39.45 -14.70
N SER A 780 -10.16 38.94 -15.88
CA SER A 780 -10.26 39.71 -17.13
C SER A 780 -11.71 40.00 -17.53
N ARG A 781 -12.07 41.29 -17.60
CA ARG A 781 -13.40 41.73 -18.12
C ARG A 781 -13.50 41.60 -19.63
N ASP A 782 -12.42 41.91 -20.35
CA ASP A 782 -12.40 41.95 -21.82
C ASP A 782 -12.24 40.56 -22.45
N ALA A 783 -11.58 39.65 -21.73
CA ALA A 783 -11.36 38.27 -22.14
C ALA A 783 -11.64 37.30 -20.97
N PRO A 784 -12.91 37.20 -20.51
CA PRO A 784 -13.26 36.30 -19.42
C PRO A 784 -13.08 34.84 -19.87
N LEU A 785 -12.90 33.94 -18.90
CA LEU A 785 -12.89 32.49 -19.13
C LEU A 785 -14.12 32.04 -19.94
N PRO A 786 -14.01 30.97 -20.74
CA PRO A 786 -15.16 30.42 -21.45
C PRO A 786 -16.33 30.10 -20.51
N ARG A 787 -17.55 30.33 -20.97
CA ARG A 787 -18.76 30.11 -20.16
C ARG A 787 -18.87 28.68 -19.64
N GLU A 788 -18.65 27.70 -20.51
CA GLU A 788 -18.74 26.28 -20.17
C GLU A 788 -17.74 25.90 -19.08
N HIS A 789 -16.53 26.46 -19.14
CA HIS A 789 -15.49 26.25 -18.13
C HIS A 789 -15.88 26.78 -16.74
N VAL A 790 -16.47 27.97 -16.67
CA VAL A 790 -16.95 28.56 -15.41
C VAL A 790 -18.14 27.78 -14.86
N GLU A 791 -19.08 27.38 -15.71
CA GLU A 791 -20.25 26.58 -15.33
C GLU A 791 -19.87 25.16 -14.87
N GLU A 792 -18.90 24.52 -15.53
CA GLU A 792 -18.35 23.21 -15.13
C GLU A 792 -17.62 23.31 -13.80
N PHE A 793 -16.74 24.31 -13.64
CA PHE A 793 -16.06 24.54 -12.37
C PHE A 793 -17.08 24.70 -11.24
N ALA A 794 -18.09 25.56 -11.41
CA ALA A 794 -19.09 25.82 -10.36
C ALA A 794 -19.87 24.55 -9.98
N ARG A 795 -20.19 23.70 -10.96
CA ARG A 795 -20.90 22.43 -10.75
C ARG A 795 -20.04 21.41 -10.02
N GLU A 796 -18.82 21.19 -10.50
CA GLU A 796 -17.96 20.14 -9.98
C GLU A 796 -17.40 20.52 -8.60
N SER A 797 -17.04 21.79 -8.39
CA SER A 797 -16.68 22.28 -7.06
C SER A 797 -17.83 22.13 -6.06
N ALA A 798 -19.06 22.51 -6.40
CA ALA A 798 -20.20 22.34 -5.49
C ALA A 798 -20.48 20.86 -5.18
N ARG A 799 -20.43 19.98 -6.17
CA ARG A 799 -20.56 18.52 -5.97
C ARG A 799 -19.47 17.98 -5.05
N TYR A 800 -18.24 18.40 -5.26
CA TYR A 800 -17.10 17.99 -4.46
C TYR A 800 -17.23 18.47 -3.00
N LEU A 801 -17.51 19.76 -2.78
CA LEU A 801 -17.67 20.35 -1.44
C LEU A 801 -18.86 19.74 -0.67
N ASP A 802 -19.91 19.32 -1.37
CA ASP A 802 -21.00 18.56 -0.76
C ASP A 802 -20.50 17.24 -0.14
N THR A 803 -19.46 16.61 -0.71
CA THR A 803 -18.87 15.34 -0.19
C THR A 803 -17.96 15.51 1.02
N LEU A 804 -17.38 16.70 1.23
CA LEU A 804 -16.37 16.91 2.27
C LEU A 804 -17.00 17.19 3.63
N GLU A 805 -16.98 16.24 4.55
CA GLU A 805 -17.60 16.39 5.88
C GLU A 805 -17.01 17.55 6.70
N TRP A 806 -15.71 17.82 6.53
CA TRP A 806 -15.02 18.92 7.20
C TRP A 806 -15.33 20.29 6.57
N VAL A 807 -15.91 20.34 5.37
CA VAL A 807 -16.50 21.56 4.81
C VAL A 807 -17.94 21.64 5.30
N GLU A 808 -18.19 22.54 6.23
CA GLU A 808 -19.51 22.73 6.82
C GLU A 808 -20.39 23.61 5.94
N ARG A 809 -19.82 24.67 5.34
CA ARG A 809 -20.55 25.59 4.45
C ARG A 809 -19.67 26.14 3.34
N TYR A 810 -20.27 26.53 2.23
CA TYR A 810 -19.56 27.23 1.16
C TYR A 810 -20.48 28.17 0.37
N ALA A 811 -19.95 29.27 -0.16
CA ALA A 811 -20.71 30.25 -0.92
C ALA A 811 -19.96 30.69 -2.18
N TRP A 812 -20.61 30.50 -3.34
CA TRP A 812 -20.06 30.94 -4.62
C TRP A 812 -20.22 32.45 -4.79
N PHE A 813 -19.16 33.12 -5.24
CA PHE A 813 -19.21 34.55 -5.55
C PHE A 813 -19.94 34.78 -6.89
N GLY A 814 -21.26 34.94 -6.83
CA GLY A 814 -22.08 35.11 -8.02
C GLY A 814 -23.55 35.55 -7.90
N PRO A 815 -24.23 35.62 -6.73
CA PRO A 815 -25.66 35.97 -6.69
C PRO A 815 -25.95 37.47 -6.84
N MET A 816 -25.54 38.03 -7.97
CA MET A 816 -25.68 39.43 -8.40
C MET A 816 -25.64 39.50 -9.93
N ARG A 817 -26.08 40.63 -10.52
CA ARG A 817 -26.13 40.82 -11.98
C ARG A 817 -24.76 41.13 -12.61
N ASP A 818 -23.88 41.80 -11.87
CA ASP A 818 -22.53 42.15 -12.31
C ASP A 818 -21.51 41.68 -11.27
N THR A 819 -20.69 40.70 -11.63
CA THR A 819 -19.58 40.15 -10.81
C THR A 819 -18.26 40.89 -11.06
N GLY A 820 -18.28 41.96 -11.85
CA GLY A 820 -17.14 42.81 -12.12
C GLY A 820 -15.98 42.06 -12.78
N THR A 821 -14.79 42.17 -12.19
CA THR A 821 -13.56 41.55 -12.71
C THR A 821 -13.51 40.03 -12.51
N VAL A 822 -14.35 39.45 -11.65
CA VAL A 822 -14.47 37.99 -11.50
C VAL A 822 -14.98 37.34 -12.80
N GLY A 823 -15.70 38.10 -13.63
CA GLY A 823 -16.08 37.70 -14.98
C GLY A 823 -17.56 37.38 -15.08
N ARG A 824 -18.18 37.83 -16.17
CA ARG A 824 -19.65 37.83 -16.36
C ARG A 824 -20.32 36.46 -16.25
N TRP A 825 -19.59 35.37 -16.50
CA TRP A 825 -20.16 34.02 -16.46
C TRP A 825 -20.26 33.44 -15.05
N ALA A 826 -19.60 34.05 -14.05
CA ALA A 826 -19.78 33.69 -12.64
C ALA A 826 -21.13 34.20 -12.08
N ALA A 827 -21.79 35.12 -12.77
CA ALA A 827 -23.06 35.71 -12.35
C ALA A 827 -24.21 34.69 -12.36
N MET A 828 -24.95 34.65 -11.25
CA MET A 828 -26.13 33.82 -11.04
C MET A 828 -27.43 34.55 -11.42
N LEU A 829 -27.38 35.85 -11.68
CA LEU A 829 -28.50 36.65 -12.15
C LEU A 829 -28.17 37.31 -13.49
N ASP A 830 -29.11 37.30 -14.43
CA ASP A 830 -28.98 38.00 -15.71
C ASP A 830 -29.31 39.50 -15.58
N ALA A 831 -29.22 40.24 -16.69
CA ALA A 831 -29.45 41.69 -16.72
C ALA A 831 -30.88 42.07 -16.31
N GLU A 832 -31.84 41.16 -16.42
CA GLU A 832 -33.24 41.32 -16.04
C GLU A 832 -33.53 40.88 -14.59
N GLY A 833 -32.60 40.15 -13.95
CA GLY A 833 -32.72 39.63 -12.59
C GLY A 833 -33.21 38.19 -12.52
N ASN A 834 -33.25 37.46 -13.64
CA ASN A 834 -33.59 36.04 -13.63
C ASN A 834 -32.36 35.19 -13.31
N VAL A 835 -32.58 34.04 -12.67
CA VAL A 835 -31.50 33.11 -12.32
C VAL A 835 -30.87 32.52 -13.58
N THR A 836 -29.56 32.66 -13.77
CA THR A 836 -28.81 32.11 -14.91
C THR A 836 -28.73 30.58 -14.86
N PRO A 837 -28.28 29.89 -15.93
CA PRO A 837 -28.04 28.45 -15.89
C PRO A 837 -27.08 28.02 -14.77
N LEU A 838 -25.99 28.78 -14.54
CA LEU A 838 -25.09 28.57 -13.40
C LEU A 838 -25.83 28.70 -12.07
N GLY A 839 -26.59 29.79 -11.89
CA GLY A 839 -27.36 30.02 -10.67
C GLY A 839 -28.39 28.91 -10.39
N ARG A 840 -29.02 28.36 -11.43
CA ARG A 840 -29.93 27.22 -11.30
C ARG A 840 -29.19 25.95 -10.91
N ALA A 841 -28.07 25.65 -11.56
CA ALA A 841 -27.25 24.49 -11.22
C ALA A 841 -26.75 24.55 -9.77
N TYR A 842 -26.22 25.70 -9.33
CA TYR A 842 -25.80 25.90 -7.94
C TYR A 842 -26.97 25.81 -6.95
N ARG A 843 -28.16 26.26 -7.34
CA ARG A 843 -29.36 26.20 -6.49
C ARG A 843 -29.93 24.78 -6.37
N ASP A 844 -29.85 23.97 -7.42
CA ASP A 844 -30.67 22.77 -7.57
C ASP A 844 -29.88 21.45 -7.69
N ASP A 845 -28.75 21.46 -8.41
CA ASP A 845 -28.00 20.25 -8.82
C ASP A 845 -26.99 19.80 -7.78
#